data_AF-A0A8T5IHY1-F1
#
_entry.id   AF-A0A8T5IHY1-F1
#
_cell.length_a   1.000
_cell.length_b   1.000
_cell.length_c   1.000
_cell.angle_alpha   90.00
_cell.angle_beta   90.00
_cell.angle_gamma   90.00
#
_symmetry.space_group_name_H-M   'P 1'
#
loop_
_entity.id
_entity.type
_entity.pdbx_description
1 polymer ?
#
loop_
_entity_poly.entity_id
_entity_poly.type
_entity_poly.pdbx_seq_one_letter_code
_entity_poly.pdbx_strand_id
1 'polypeptide(L)'
;SQVSAVQTTPRAGIRRWQVEVEEAIPEADLLIPSGTILVSDDGIGISEEICRLLEDKGLNPIRISFELDCKEFVSEEHAGRCVLRVDPSSEEQLDEMSDTLSEVNGIIHLAPVQLAAEAWREKQSSRLGSIANHSLFHLLKRFDADFATSSNAFVASLSAMDGRHGNIGERFNSLACGASGIVKSYSHERQSVRCRAWDVHPELAINSTILAQKLLEDLFNNRGEVEIGFDKDERRWCLVMFDEELDSERTPLAADDVWLVSGGGSGVTAASIIGVANASKNSGAMFVLLGRTEAMEEPATWLDWSEEQLADRKLQLREELISKSDGEKISIVEWNKAWQPYLRSRDIHQTIATIRRTGNKAIYRACDVCDVKGLSKISRNQGPITGIVHGAGIEDSKLVADKEWQTFDTVLKIKVDGWKALYSAAQKSGSKLRFAAAFTSVAGRFGNGGQTDYAAANSILDAEMARLTAASGSIRAVATAWTGWKDVGMATRGSLEKIFEAAGIDTIPVDKGINIFVDEALCGGKRRVLCCGAMGVMDKFDSFRAPPLKLPAAMTALIANPSRFPFIDRLLQIEEGGALLSECTLSTKSHPFLVDHAIDGVPYHPGVMAIEMFAENALLLNPEYCLAGFEDVKFGLPIKLLKGEMTVRTVAEISRRKRDHIWVSCRLESDLKNSKGEIFGKPRVHHSGLVRLVLKSNDLTKHLAAEIHDIPDIGIPAKGELAHHSSFIYLRFFHGPRFQSHGGIIRGIGDADSRGADGIALMRHQLPATDQFECEGIGETVLLESLPMLIEAGFQNAGLVSMEVDGLMSLPVGIEWMTILAVPDEGEKLRLRSIRTALEEGGVTKHDVLVIGQDDSPILAMKGLRLKAMAPLADEMRFSFEE
;
A
#
# COMPACT_ATOMS: atom_id res chain seq x y z
N SER A 1 -11.50 -0.38 0.62
CA SER A 1 -12.56 -1.39 0.35
C SER A 1 -12.25 -2.13 -0.96
N GLN A 2 -12.38 -3.47 -0.94
CA GLN A 2 -12.25 -4.46 -2.03
C GLN A 2 -11.37 -4.13 -3.26
N VAL A 3 -10.23 -4.81 -3.35
CA VAL A 3 -9.48 -4.98 -4.60
C VAL A 3 -10.19 -6.07 -5.40
N SER A 4 -11.17 -5.68 -6.21
CA SER A 4 -11.50 -6.49 -7.39
C SER A 4 -10.25 -6.46 -8.26
N ALA A 5 -9.45 -7.51 -8.17
CA ALA A 5 -8.35 -7.77 -9.09
C ALA A 5 -8.88 -7.57 -10.51
N VAL A 6 -8.54 -6.43 -11.12
CA VAL A 6 -8.36 -6.42 -12.56
C VAL A 6 -7.34 -7.53 -12.75
N GLN A 7 -7.78 -8.67 -13.29
CA GLN A 7 -6.88 -9.69 -13.81
C GLN A 7 -6.02 -8.98 -14.84
N THR A 8 -4.94 -8.37 -14.37
CA THR A 8 -3.84 -7.97 -15.20
C THR A 8 -3.30 -9.30 -15.67
N THR A 9 -3.56 -9.60 -16.94
CA THR A 9 -2.81 -10.65 -17.61
C THR A 9 -1.34 -10.37 -17.30
N PRO A 10 -0.58 -11.28 -16.65
CA PRO A 10 0.78 -10.97 -16.27
C PRO A 10 1.54 -10.64 -17.54
N ARG A 11 1.90 -9.37 -17.72
CA ARG A 11 2.78 -8.97 -18.81
C ARG A 11 4.14 -9.61 -18.51
N ALA A 12 4.42 -10.76 -19.12
CA ALA A 12 5.58 -11.61 -18.85
C ALA A 12 6.92 -10.83 -18.84
N GLY A 13 7.80 -11.13 -17.88
CA GLY A 13 9.20 -10.66 -17.86
C GLY A 13 9.71 -10.19 -16.49
N ILE A 14 11.04 -10.23 -16.32
CA ILE A 14 11.75 -9.69 -15.16
C ILE A 14 11.65 -8.16 -15.11
N ARG A 15 11.33 -7.61 -13.94
CA ARG A 15 11.11 -6.17 -13.73
C ARG A 15 11.71 -5.66 -12.43
N ARG A 16 11.75 -4.33 -12.33
CA ARG A 16 12.00 -3.57 -11.11
C ARG A 16 10.63 -3.22 -10.50
N TRP A 17 10.38 -3.67 -9.29
CA TRP A 17 9.17 -3.36 -8.55
C TRP A 17 9.49 -2.45 -7.36
N GLN A 18 8.73 -1.38 -7.23
CA GLN A 18 8.83 -0.47 -6.10
C GLN A 18 8.07 -1.03 -4.90
N VAL A 19 8.77 -1.29 -3.80
CA VAL A 19 8.14 -1.74 -2.55
C VAL A 19 7.51 -0.53 -1.85
N GLU A 20 6.22 -0.60 -1.58
CA GLU A 20 5.42 0.38 -0.83
C GLU A 20 4.47 -0.32 0.14
N VAL A 21 3.57 0.43 0.76
CA VAL A 21 2.58 -0.06 1.70
C VAL A 21 1.16 0.27 1.26
N GLU A 22 0.23 -0.63 1.55
CA GLU A 22 -1.22 -0.41 1.41
C GLU A 22 -1.96 -0.92 2.65
N GLU A 23 -3.21 -0.48 2.80
CA GLU A 23 -4.04 -0.93 3.92
C GLU A 23 -4.37 -2.42 3.79
N ALA A 24 -4.08 -3.20 4.83
CA ALA A 24 -4.28 -4.63 4.87
C ALA A 24 -5.66 -4.98 5.43
N ILE A 25 -6.44 -5.73 4.67
CA ILE A 25 -7.79 -6.13 5.06
C ILE A 25 -7.73 -7.43 5.89
N PRO A 26 -8.34 -7.50 7.09
CA PRO A 26 -8.47 -8.75 7.83
C PRO A 26 -9.22 -9.81 7.03
N GLU A 27 -8.64 -11.02 6.96
CA GLU A 27 -9.38 -12.22 6.61
C GLU A 27 -9.77 -12.92 7.92
N ALA A 28 -11.06 -12.92 8.27
CA ALA A 28 -11.53 -13.51 9.52
C ALA A 28 -11.32 -15.04 9.51
N ASP A 29 -10.58 -15.55 10.49
CA ASP A 29 -10.33 -16.98 10.70
C ASP A 29 -9.87 -17.22 12.14
N LEU A 30 -10.71 -17.92 12.90
CA LEU A 30 -10.54 -18.12 14.34
C LEU A 30 -9.49 -19.19 14.65
N LEU A 31 -8.51 -18.85 15.47
CA LEU A 31 -7.58 -19.76 16.12
C LEU A 31 -7.97 -19.89 17.61
N ILE A 32 -8.17 -21.12 18.08
CA ILE A 32 -8.41 -21.41 19.49
C ILE A 32 -7.13 -22.02 20.08
N PRO A 33 -6.25 -21.22 20.71
CA PRO A 33 -5.02 -21.72 21.30
C PRO A 33 -5.27 -22.57 22.54
N SER A 34 -4.29 -23.38 22.91
CA SER A 34 -4.26 -24.17 24.14
C SER A 34 -2.82 -24.36 24.61
N GLY A 35 -2.62 -24.75 25.86
CA GLY A 35 -1.31 -25.18 26.38
C GLY A 35 -0.37 -24.04 26.75
N THR A 36 0.93 -24.34 26.71
CA THR A 36 2.00 -23.43 27.16
C THR A 36 2.39 -22.45 26.05
N ILE A 37 2.42 -21.16 26.37
CA ILE A 37 2.80 -20.08 25.44
C ILE A 37 4.05 -19.37 25.95
N LEU A 38 5.10 -19.32 25.13
CA LEU A 38 6.31 -18.57 25.46
C LEU A 38 6.14 -17.11 25.05
N VAL A 39 6.36 -16.18 25.97
CA VAL A 39 6.28 -14.73 25.70
C VAL A 39 7.61 -14.10 26.08
N SER A 40 8.37 -13.63 25.09
CA SER A 40 9.64 -12.95 25.41
C SER A 40 9.37 -11.54 25.94
N ASP A 41 10.16 -11.07 26.89
CA ASP A 41 10.02 -9.75 27.48
C ASP A 41 10.44 -8.62 26.52
N ASP A 42 9.68 -7.52 26.51
CA ASP A 42 9.95 -6.30 25.73
C ASP A 42 10.57 -5.17 26.57
N GLY A 43 10.63 -5.32 27.89
CA GLY A 43 11.18 -4.32 28.81
C GLY A 43 10.33 -3.06 29.04
N ILE A 44 9.14 -2.97 28.44
CA ILE A 44 8.22 -1.83 28.54
C ILE A 44 6.79 -2.20 28.99
N GLY A 45 6.47 -3.49 29.11
CA GLY A 45 5.27 -4.01 29.77
C GLY A 45 4.16 -4.53 28.82
N ILE A 46 4.41 -4.70 27.52
CA ILE A 46 3.43 -5.34 26.61
C ILE A 46 3.36 -6.85 26.92
N SER A 47 4.51 -7.46 27.20
CA SER A 47 4.70 -8.87 27.60
C SER A 47 3.84 -9.22 28.81
N GLU A 48 3.84 -8.37 29.83
CA GLU A 48 3.06 -8.52 31.06
C GLU A 48 1.55 -8.52 30.78
N GLU A 49 1.07 -7.57 29.96
CA GLU A 49 -0.35 -7.50 29.60
C GLU A 49 -0.78 -8.66 28.71
N ILE A 50 0.08 -9.09 27.77
CA ILE A 50 -0.18 -10.29 26.97
C ILE A 50 -0.30 -11.53 27.87
N CYS A 51 0.63 -11.74 28.81
CA CYS A 51 0.54 -12.85 29.76
C CYS A 51 -0.79 -12.81 30.54
N ARG A 52 -1.17 -11.66 31.09
CA ARG A 52 -2.44 -11.49 31.81
C ARG A 52 -3.66 -11.85 30.95
N LEU A 53 -3.69 -11.39 29.70
CA LEU A 53 -4.79 -11.69 28.76
C LEU A 53 -4.84 -13.16 28.33
N LEU A 54 -3.70 -13.84 28.25
CA LEU A 54 -3.62 -15.27 27.97
C LEU A 54 -4.11 -16.09 29.17
N GLU A 55 -3.77 -15.68 30.40
CA GLU A 55 -4.26 -16.28 31.66
C GLU A 55 -5.79 -16.15 31.79
N ASP A 56 -6.34 -14.97 31.48
CA ASP A 56 -7.79 -14.73 31.44
C ASP A 56 -8.52 -15.68 30.46
N LYS A 57 -7.79 -16.17 29.44
CA LYS A 57 -8.28 -17.15 28.45
C LYS A 57 -7.99 -18.62 28.85
N GLY A 58 -7.40 -18.86 30.02
CA GLY A 58 -7.08 -20.19 30.54
C GLY A 58 -5.82 -20.83 29.95
N LEU A 59 -4.91 -20.04 29.38
CA LEU A 59 -3.62 -20.52 28.87
C LEU A 59 -2.53 -20.41 29.94
N ASN A 60 -1.38 -21.05 29.69
CA ASN A 60 -0.22 -21.04 30.58
C ASN A 60 0.95 -20.24 29.95
N PRO A 61 0.99 -18.91 30.08
CA PRO A 61 2.10 -18.13 29.56
C PRO A 61 3.35 -18.24 30.43
N ILE A 62 4.52 -18.43 29.81
CA ILE A 62 5.83 -18.39 30.46
C ILE A 62 6.62 -17.22 29.88
N ARG A 63 7.11 -16.33 30.75
CA ARG A 63 7.82 -15.12 30.31
C ARG A 63 9.32 -15.38 30.23
N ILE A 64 9.96 -14.99 29.12
CA ILE A 64 11.40 -15.16 28.90
C ILE A 64 12.09 -13.79 28.76
N SER A 65 12.97 -13.43 29.70
CA SER A 65 13.81 -12.25 29.65
C SER A 65 15.16 -12.58 29.02
N PHE A 66 15.45 -12.01 27.85
CA PHE A 66 16.73 -12.14 27.18
C PHE A 66 17.70 -11.04 27.64
N GLU A 67 18.67 -11.40 28.47
CA GLU A 67 19.61 -10.47 29.11
C GLU A 67 21.04 -10.73 28.66
N LEU A 68 21.65 -9.76 27.97
CA LEU A 68 23.05 -9.89 27.53
C LEU A 68 24.02 -9.95 28.71
N ASP A 69 25.05 -10.80 28.60
CA ASP A 69 26.06 -11.05 29.64
C ASP A 69 25.48 -11.69 30.92
N CYS A 70 24.31 -12.34 30.84
CA CYS A 70 23.79 -13.12 31.94
C CYS A 70 24.74 -14.29 32.23
N LYS A 71 25.22 -14.41 33.48
CA LYS A 71 26.27 -15.38 33.83
C LYS A 71 25.79 -16.83 33.80
N GLU A 72 24.54 -17.04 34.18
CA GLU A 72 23.90 -18.35 34.28
C GLU A 72 22.41 -18.19 33.98
N PHE A 73 21.76 -19.25 33.52
CA PHE A 73 20.32 -19.29 33.39
C PHE A 73 19.67 -19.21 34.77
N VAL A 74 18.62 -18.40 34.91
CA VAL A 74 17.87 -18.26 36.16
C VAL A 74 16.38 -18.46 35.90
N SER A 75 15.75 -19.32 36.72
CA SER A 75 14.31 -19.49 36.79
C SER A 75 13.79 -18.89 38.10
N GLU A 76 12.95 -17.86 38.02
CA GLU A 76 12.40 -17.15 39.18
C GLU A 76 10.87 -17.08 39.11
N GLU A 77 10.22 -16.95 40.27
CA GLU A 77 8.77 -16.69 40.33
C GLU A 77 8.53 -15.21 40.64
N HIS A 78 7.85 -14.50 39.73
CA HIS A 78 7.51 -13.09 39.88
C HIS A 78 6.00 -12.89 39.72
N ALA A 79 5.34 -12.34 40.76
CA ALA A 79 3.90 -12.12 40.79
C ALA A 79 3.06 -13.39 40.46
N GLY A 80 3.53 -14.57 40.87
CA GLY A 80 2.87 -15.86 40.59
C GLY A 80 3.14 -16.44 39.20
N ARG A 81 4.09 -15.87 38.44
CA ARG A 81 4.48 -16.33 37.10
C ARG A 81 5.93 -16.79 37.06
N CYS A 82 6.20 -17.83 36.28
CA CYS A 82 7.57 -18.25 35.97
C CYS A 82 8.22 -17.26 34.99
N VAL A 83 9.34 -16.67 35.40
CA VAL A 83 10.18 -15.80 34.57
C VAL A 83 11.54 -16.47 34.39
N LEU A 84 11.88 -16.74 33.13
CA LEU A 84 13.14 -17.34 32.72
C LEU A 84 14.09 -16.24 32.25
N ARG A 85 15.29 -16.16 32.81
CA ARG A 85 16.31 -15.16 32.46
C ARG A 85 17.51 -15.86 31.83
N VAL A 86 17.88 -15.47 30.61
CA VAL A 86 18.84 -16.21 29.79
C VAL A 86 19.65 -15.27 28.88
N ASP A 87 20.93 -15.58 28.65
CA ASP A 87 21.72 -14.87 27.64
C ASP A 87 21.38 -15.35 26.22
N PRO A 88 20.80 -14.50 25.35
CA PRO A 88 20.41 -14.89 23.99
C PRO A 88 21.60 -15.19 23.06
N SER A 89 22.83 -14.92 23.50
CA SER A 89 24.06 -15.25 22.78
C SER A 89 24.71 -16.56 23.20
N SER A 90 24.17 -17.23 24.23
CA SER A 90 24.66 -18.51 24.73
C SER A 90 23.72 -19.65 24.36
N GLU A 91 24.10 -20.46 23.36
CA GLU A 91 23.37 -21.67 22.95
C GLU A 91 23.19 -22.65 24.13
N GLU A 92 24.23 -22.79 24.98
CA GLU A 92 24.20 -23.65 26.16
C GLU A 92 23.15 -23.23 27.19
N GLN A 93 23.04 -21.92 27.50
CA GLN A 93 22.01 -21.45 28.44
C GLN A 93 20.61 -21.53 27.84
N LEU A 94 20.48 -21.31 26.52
CA LEU A 94 19.20 -21.45 25.82
C LEU A 94 18.74 -22.92 25.79
N ASP A 95 19.66 -23.88 25.68
CA ASP A 95 19.38 -25.31 25.84
C ASP A 95 18.97 -25.64 27.29
N GLU A 96 19.70 -25.16 28.30
CA GLU A 96 19.36 -25.36 29.71
C GLU A 96 17.96 -24.84 30.04
N MET A 97 17.64 -23.62 29.59
CA MET A 97 16.30 -23.03 29.71
C MET A 97 15.24 -23.88 29.02
N SER A 98 15.53 -24.31 27.79
CA SER A 98 14.60 -25.10 26.97
C SER A 98 14.26 -26.45 27.58
N ASP A 99 15.20 -27.08 28.28
CA ASP A 99 15.01 -28.37 28.95
C ASP A 99 14.07 -28.30 30.16
N THR A 100 13.82 -27.10 30.69
CA THR A 100 12.80 -26.89 31.74
C THR A 100 11.37 -26.80 31.21
N LEU A 101 11.21 -26.77 29.89
CA LEU A 101 9.94 -26.55 29.20
C LEU A 101 9.49 -27.84 28.48
N SER A 102 8.19 -28.10 28.49
CA SER A 102 7.59 -29.21 27.74
C SER A 102 6.25 -28.80 27.13
N GLU A 103 5.94 -29.31 25.93
CA GLU A 103 4.66 -29.11 25.23
C GLU A 103 4.33 -27.63 24.97
N VAL A 104 5.17 -26.96 24.18
CA VAL A 104 4.98 -25.56 23.79
C VAL A 104 4.04 -25.48 22.60
N ASN A 105 2.97 -24.70 22.72
CA ASN A 105 1.97 -24.52 21.66
C ASN A 105 2.01 -23.13 21.03
N GLY A 106 2.73 -22.17 21.59
CA GLY A 106 2.95 -20.92 20.88
C GLY A 106 4.13 -20.11 21.38
N ILE A 107 4.62 -19.23 20.51
CA ILE A 107 5.67 -18.26 20.80
C ILE A 107 5.16 -16.86 20.42
N ILE A 108 5.32 -15.89 21.33
CA ILE A 108 5.13 -14.47 21.07
C ILE A 108 6.44 -13.75 21.42
N HIS A 109 7.19 -13.39 20.38
CA HIS A 109 8.53 -12.81 20.50
C HIS A 109 8.50 -11.27 20.43
N LEU A 110 8.40 -10.64 21.59
CA LEU A 110 8.37 -9.17 21.79
C LEU A 110 9.74 -8.55 22.10
N ALA A 111 10.78 -9.35 22.35
CA ALA A 111 12.12 -8.87 22.67
C ALA A 111 12.73 -7.88 21.64
N PRO A 112 12.40 -7.94 20.33
CA PRO A 112 12.88 -6.92 19.38
C PRO A 112 12.43 -5.49 19.72
N VAL A 113 11.36 -5.30 20.49
CA VAL A 113 10.87 -3.97 20.93
C VAL A 113 11.89 -3.23 21.81
N GLN A 114 12.71 -3.97 22.58
CA GLN A 114 13.78 -3.39 23.40
C GLN A 114 14.75 -2.55 22.55
N LEU A 115 14.90 -2.89 21.27
CA LEU A 115 15.81 -2.20 20.34
C LEU A 115 15.31 -0.80 19.94
N ALA A 116 14.05 -0.46 20.18
CA ALA A 116 13.50 0.87 19.89
C ALA A 116 14.12 1.96 20.77
N ALA A 117 14.52 1.62 22.00
CA ALA A 117 15.18 2.53 22.93
C ALA A 117 16.71 2.63 22.71
N GLU A 118 17.29 1.74 21.93
CA GLU A 118 18.74 1.60 21.81
C GLU A 118 19.39 2.61 20.85
N ALA A 119 20.54 3.14 21.27
CA ALA A 119 21.33 4.03 20.43
C ALA A 119 22.13 3.24 19.39
N TRP A 120 22.18 3.76 18.17
CA TRP A 120 22.95 3.22 17.03
C TRP A 120 24.48 3.33 17.21
N ARG A 121 25.06 2.70 18.25
CA ARG A 121 26.51 2.72 18.52
C ARG A 121 27.21 1.51 17.90
N GLU A 122 28.39 1.74 17.32
CA GLU A 122 29.19 0.77 16.54
C GLU A 122 29.55 -0.55 17.25
N LYS A 123 29.46 -0.64 18.59
CA LYS A 123 30.16 -1.69 19.36
C LYS A 123 29.29 -2.87 19.84
N GLN A 124 27.98 -2.90 19.56
CA GLN A 124 27.07 -3.90 20.15
C GLN A 124 26.09 -4.57 19.15
N SER A 125 26.29 -4.44 17.84
CA SER A 125 25.30 -4.86 16.83
C SER A 125 24.95 -6.35 16.81
N SER A 126 25.95 -7.22 16.82
CA SER A 126 25.75 -8.66 16.82
C SER A 126 25.03 -9.11 18.09
N ARG A 127 25.44 -8.52 19.22
CA ARG A 127 24.91 -8.79 20.55
C ARG A 127 23.44 -8.37 20.69
N LEU A 128 23.11 -7.15 20.28
CA LEU A 128 21.73 -6.67 20.21
C LEU A 128 20.90 -7.46 19.20
N GLY A 129 21.52 -7.91 18.10
CA GLY A 129 20.90 -8.80 17.13
C GLY A 129 20.51 -10.16 17.73
N SER A 130 21.25 -10.67 18.70
CA SER A 130 20.95 -11.95 19.36
C SER A 130 19.63 -11.90 20.13
N ILE A 131 19.29 -10.77 20.76
CA ILE A 131 18.01 -10.57 21.46
C ILE A 131 16.83 -10.77 20.50
N ALA A 132 16.93 -10.26 19.27
CA ALA A 132 15.85 -10.32 18.30
C ALA A 132 15.83 -11.61 17.46
N ASN A 133 17.00 -12.13 17.08
CA ASN A 133 17.11 -13.11 16.00
C ASN A 133 17.52 -14.49 16.49
N HIS A 134 18.65 -14.58 17.20
CA HIS A 134 19.21 -15.84 17.67
C HIS A 134 18.29 -16.52 18.68
N SER A 135 17.75 -15.75 19.62
CA SER A 135 16.74 -16.21 20.58
C SER A 135 15.52 -16.85 19.91
N LEU A 136 14.91 -16.17 18.94
CA LEU A 136 13.74 -16.70 18.22
C LEU A 136 14.10 -17.94 17.41
N PHE A 137 15.24 -17.94 16.72
CA PHE A 137 15.71 -19.11 16.00
C PHE A 137 15.89 -20.31 16.93
N HIS A 138 16.46 -20.13 18.11
CA HIS A 138 16.62 -21.19 19.11
C HIS A 138 15.28 -21.79 19.52
N LEU A 139 14.34 -20.94 19.91
CA LEU A 139 13.02 -21.37 20.36
C LEU A 139 12.30 -22.16 19.25
N LEU A 140 12.37 -21.68 18.01
CA LEU A 140 11.80 -22.40 16.87
C LEU A 140 12.48 -23.73 16.64
N LYS A 141 13.82 -23.79 16.67
CA LYS A 141 14.58 -25.04 16.50
C LYS A 141 14.21 -26.06 17.58
N ARG A 142 14.11 -25.62 18.83
CA ARG A 142 13.80 -26.51 19.96
C ARG A 142 12.39 -27.08 19.89
N PHE A 143 11.40 -26.23 19.63
CA PHE A 143 9.98 -26.59 19.73
C PHE A 143 9.34 -26.90 18.37
N ASP A 144 10.12 -26.99 17.29
CA ASP A 144 9.65 -27.35 15.95
C ASP A 144 8.86 -28.68 15.95
N ALA A 145 9.29 -29.67 16.73
CA ALA A 145 8.60 -30.95 16.86
C ALA A 145 7.20 -30.81 17.51
N ASP A 146 7.07 -29.96 18.53
CA ASP A 146 5.79 -29.67 19.18
C ASP A 146 4.83 -29.01 18.17
N PHE A 147 5.34 -28.05 17.40
CA PHE A 147 4.57 -27.35 16.36
C PHE A 147 4.17 -28.23 15.18
N ALA A 148 4.97 -29.25 14.85
CA ALA A 148 4.64 -30.19 13.78
C ALA A 148 3.42 -31.08 14.09
N THR A 149 3.11 -31.29 15.38
CA THR A 149 2.00 -32.16 15.82
C THR A 149 0.74 -31.39 16.23
N SER A 150 0.85 -30.08 16.46
CA SER A 150 -0.27 -29.25 16.90
C SER A 150 -1.06 -28.64 15.73
N SER A 151 -2.39 -28.71 15.80
CA SER A 151 -3.29 -28.04 14.85
C SER A 151 -3.56 -26.58 15.19
N ASN A 152 -3.21 -26.15 16.42
CA ASN A 152 -3.58 -24.84 16.96
C ASN A 152 -2.35 -24.02 17.37
N ALA A 153 -1.16 -24.40 16.88
CA ALA A 153 0.08 -23.72 17.21
C ALA A 153 0.22 -22.37 16.49
N PHE A 154 0.95 -21.45 17.12
CA PHE A 154 1.24 -20.15 16.55
C PHE A 154 2.63 -19.62 16.89
N VAL A 155 3.17 -18.79 16.00
CA VAL A 155 4.43 -18.08 16.17
C VAL A 155 4.19 -16.63 15.78
N ALA A 156 4.43 -15.72 16.71
CA ALA A 156 4.33 -14.30 16.48
C ALA A 156 5.63 -13.57 16.85
N SER A 157 5.94 -12.49 16.17
CA SER A 157 7.01 -11.56 16.56
C SER A 157 6.52 -10.12 16.48
N LEU A 158 7.05 -9.24 17.32
CA LEU A 158 6.74 -7.82 17.33
C LEU A 158 8.03 -7.00 17.18
N SER A 159 8.05 -6.11 16.21
CA SER A 159 9.04 -5.05 16.04
C SER A 159 8.37 -3.69 16.20
N ALA A 160 9.12 -2.70 16.69
CA ALA A 160 8.66 -1.32 16.82
C ALA A 160 9.47 -0.41 15.90
N MET A 161 9.05 -0.28 14.64
CA MET A 161 9.69 0.57 13.64
C MET A 161 8.88 1.84 13.38
N ASP A 162 7.99 1.82 12.41
CA ASP A 162 7.13 2.97 12.05
C ASP A 162 5.68 2.56 11.78
N GLY A 163 5.31 1.31 12.07
CA GLY A 163 3.97 0.78 11.81
C GLY A 163 3.67 0.53 10.33
N ARG A 164 4.63 0.85 9.44
CA ARG A 164 4.56 0.66 7.99
C ARG A 164 5.81 -0.06 7.47
N HIS A 165 6.35 -0.98 8.27
CA HIS A 165 7.48 -1.86 7.94
C HIS A 165 8.77 -1.10 7.59
N GLY A 166 9.00 0.05 8.23
CA GLY A 166 10.11 0.96 7.93
C GLY A 166 9.90 1.79 6.66
N ASN A 167 8.74 1.70 6.01
CA ASN A 167 8.46 2.36 4.73
C ASN A 167 8.09 3.83 4.86
N ILE A 168 7.89 4.38 6.06
CA ILE A 168 7.88 5.84 6.25
C ILE A 168 9.32 6.30 6.44
N GLY A 169 10.13 5.51 7.16
CA GLY A 169 11.53 5.78 7.40
C GLY A 169 11.72 6.66 8.63
N GLU A 170 10.84 6.53 9.61
CA GLU A 170 11.05 7.18 10.89
C GLU A 170 12.27 6.59 11.63
N ARG A 171 12.54 7.09 12.83
CA ARG A 171 13.72 6.65 13.59
C ARG A 171 13.45 5.29 14.24
N PHE A 172 14.00 4.23 13.66
CA PHE A 172 13.94 2.87 14.23
C PHE A 172 15.28 2.13 14.22
N ASN A 173 15.33 0.95 14.84
CA ASN A 173 16.48 0.04 14.79
C ASN A 173 16.19 -1.14 13.86
N SER A 174 16.88 -1.21 12.71
CA SER A 174 16.58 -2.21 11.67
C SER A 174 16.87 -3.65 12.09
N LEU A 175 17.66 -3.86 13.14
CA LEU A 175 17.92 -5.19 13.70
C LEU A 175 16.65 -5.92 14.14
N ALA A 176 15.62 -5.18 14.56
CA ALA A 176 14.35 -5.75 14.99
C ALA A 176 13.61 -6.47 13.85
N CYS A 177 13.84 -6.04 12.60
CA CYS A 177 13.18 -6.59 11.41
C CYS A 177 13.62 -8.04 11.08
N GLY A 178 14.75 -8.50 11.64
CA GLY A 178 15.21 -9.87 11.40
C GLY A 178 14.22 -10.93 11.90
N ALA A 179 13.54 -10.67 13.03
CA ALA A 179 12.48 -11.54 13.55
C ALA A 179 11.33 -11.73 12.54
N SER A 180 10.94 -10.66 11.81
CA SER A 180 9.95 -10.77 10.72
C SER A 180 10.43 -11.72 9.62
N GLY A 181 11.69 -11.61 9.20
CA GLY A 181 12.29 -12.52 8.22
C GLY A 181 12.25 -13.99 8.67
N ILE A 182 12.54 -14.26 9.95
CA ILE A 182 12.47 -15.61 10.52
C ILE A 182 11.05 -16.15 10.45
N VAL A 183 10.07 -15.40 10.97
CA VAL A 183 8.66 -15.83 11.02
C VAL A 183 8.10 -16.06 9.62
N LYS A 184 8.40 -15.17 8.67
CA LYS A 184 7.98 -15.34 7.26
C LYS A 184 8.54 -16.63 6.66
N SER A 185 9.83 -16.90 6.80
CA SER A 185 10.42 -18.15 6.31
C SER A 185 9.86 -19.39 7.00
N TYR A 186 9.67 -19.35 8.32
CA TYR A 186 9.11 -20.47 9.07
C TYR A 186 7.66 -20.79 8.67
N SER A 187 6.88 -19.79 8.26
CA SER A 187 5.53 -19.98 7.72
C SER A 187 5.48 -20.84 6.43
N HIS A 188 6.60 -20.95 5.71
CA HIS A 188 6.73 -21.86 4.57
C HIS A 188 7.12 -23.27 4.99
N GLU A 189 7.79 -23.45 6.12
CA GLU A 189 8.20 -24.75 6.67
C GLU A 189 7.07 -25.43 7.45
N ARG A 190 6.21 -24.65 8.11
CA ARG A 190 5.10 -25.11 8.95
C ARG A 190 3.80 -24.41 8.58
N GLN A 191 3.17 -24.85 7.50
CA GLN A 191 1.95 -24.24 6.99
C GLN A 191 0.72 -24.38 7.91
N SER A 192 0.73 -25.36 8.82
CA SER A 192 -0.31 -25.54 9.84
C SER A 192 -0.22 -24.50 10.98
N VAL A 193 0.96 -23.93 11.20
CA VAL A 193 1.22 -22.98 12.30
C VAL A 193 0.79 -21.58 11.89
N ARG A 194 0.01 -20.90 12.73
CA ARG A 194 -0.34 -19.49 12.52
C ARG A 194 0.91 -18.62 12.72
N CYS A 195 1.41 -18.03 11.66
CA CYS A 195 2.58 -17.15 11.72
C CYS A 195 2.16 -15.68 11.60
N ARG A 196 2.72 -14.81 12.44
CA ARG A 196 2.51 -13.36 12.35
C ARG A 196 3.75 -12.55 12.72
N ALA A 197 4.13 -11.60 11.89
CA ALA A 197 5.21 -10.67 12.12
C ALA A 197 4.65 -9.25 12.15
N TRP A 198 4.62 -8.63 13.32
CA TRP A 198 4.10 -7.30 13.48
C TRP A 198 5.20 -6.24 13.42
N ASP A 199 4.89 -5.13 12.78
CA ASP A 199 5.56 -3.85 12.98
C ASP A 199 4.57 -2.86 13.60
N VAL A 200 4.94 -2.19 14.69
CA VAL A 200 4.09 -1.18 15.32
C VAL A 200 4.78 0.17 15.32
N HIS A 201 4.00 1.22 15.15
CA HIS A 201 4.49 2.56 15.42
C HIS A 201 4.85 2.69 16.92
N PRO A 202 6.03 3.21 17.29
CA PRO A 202 6.48 3.31 18.69
C PRO A 202 5.50 4.03 19.64
N GLU A 203 4.72 4.99 19.13
CA GLU A 203 3.66 5.67 19.93
C GLU A 203 2.56 4.72 20.42
N LEU A 204 2.23 3.65 19.67
CA LEU A 204 1.26 2.65 20.13
C LEU A 204 1.80 1.82 21.30
N ALA A 205 3.12 1.69 21.40
CA ALA A 205 3.76 0.94 22.48
C ALA A 205 3.67 1.66 23.85
N ILE A 206 3.26 2.94 23.88
CA ILE A 206 3.04 3.70 25.12
C ILE A 206 1.85 3.13 25.91
N ASN A 207 0.83 2.60 25.23
CA ASN A 207 -0.32 1.97 25.87
C ASN A 207 -0.27 0.45 25.68
N SER A 208 0.47 -0.21 26.57
CA SER A 208 0.68 -1.66 26.53
C SER A 208 -0.62 -2.46 26.55
N THR A 209 -1.64 -2.02 27.30
CA THR A 209 -2.92 -2.73 27.40
C THR A 209 -3.68 -2.75 26.07
N ILE A 210 -3.85 -1.59 25.43
CA ILE A 210 -4.56 -1.50 24.14
C ILE A 210 -3.79 -2.28 23.07
N LEU A 211 -2.47 -2.11 23.04
CA LEU A 211 -1.64 -2.80 22.06
C LEU A 211 -1.68 -4.33 22.25
N ALA A 212 -1.55 -4.83 23.48
CA ALA A 212 -1.63 -6.27 23.78
C ALA A 212 -2.97 -6.88 23.33
N GLN A 213 -4.09 -6.21 23.62
CA GLN A 213 -5.42 -6.65 23.17
C GLN A 213 -5.46 -6.76 21.65
N LYS A 214 -5.02 -5.70 20.96
CA LYS A 214 -5.03 -5.63 19.51
C LYS A 214 -4.18 -6.70 18.83
N LEU A 215 -2.98 -6.98 19.37
CA LEU A 215 -2.09 -8.02 18.84
C LEU A 215 -2.72 -9.41 19.00
N LEU A 216 -3.30 -9.72 20.17
CA LEU A 216 -3.96 -11.00 20.40
C LEU A 216 -5.25 -11.14 19.58
N GLU A 217 -6.03 -10.08 19.42
CA GLU A 217 -7.18 -10.05 18.52
C GLU A 217 -6.78 -10.33 17.08
N ASP A 218 -5.69 -9.72 16.60
CA ASP A 218 -5.21 -9.99 15.24
C ASP A 218 -4.69 -11.42 15.06
N LEU A 219 -3.95 -11.93 16.05
CA LEU A 219 -3.38 -13.27 16.00
C LEU A 219 -4.46 -14.36 16.03
N PHE A 220 -5.47 -14.19 16.87
CA PHE A 220 -6.48 -15.22 17.12
C PHE A 220 -7.68 -15.12 16.20
N ASN A 221 -7.98 -13.97 15.59
CA ASN A 221 -9.18 -13.81 14.76
C ASN A 221 -8.90 -13.65 13.27
N ASN A 222 -7.66 -13.42 12.84
CA ASN A 222 -7.36 -13.11 11.43
C ASN A 222 -6.32 -14.07 10.81
N ARG A 223 -6.60 -14.59 9.61
CA ARG A 223 -5.61 -15.15 8.66
C ARG A 223 -5.20 -14.08 7.64
N GLY A 224 -4.41 -14.47 6.65
CA GLY A 224 -3.89 -13.61 5.60
C GLY A 224 -2.39 -13.38 5.72
N GLU A 225 -1.95 -12.21 5.25
CA GLU A 225 -0.55 -11.77 5.22
C GLU A 225 0.19 -12.01 6.53
N VAL A 226 1.39 -12.58 6.45
CA VAL A 226 2.19 -12.89 7.64
C VAL A 226 2.74 -11.61 8.27
N GLU A 227 3.16 -10.64 7.45
CA GLU A 227 3.79 -9.40 7.89
C GLU A 227 2.80 -8.23 7.87
N ILE A 228 2.44 -7.73 9.06
CA ILE A 228 1.38 -6.73 9.26
C ILE A 228 1.89 -5.56 10.11
N GLY A 229 1.65 -4.34 9.64
CA GLY A 229 2.01 -3.10 10.30
C GLY A 229 0.82 -2.48 11.00
N PHE A 230 1.01 -1.84 12.15
CA PHE A 230 0.03 -0.97 12.79
C PHE A 230 0.60 0.43 12.95
N ASP A 231 0.04 1.38 12.20
CA ASP A 231 0.43 2.80 12.23
C ASP A 231 -0.31 3.55 13.37
N LYS A 232 0.03 4.82 13.61
CA LYS A 232 -0.55 5.70 14.65
C LYS A 232 -2.07 5.78 14.63
N ASP A 233 -2.64 5.69 13.43
CA ASP A 233 -4.09 5.69 13.20
C ASP A 233 -4.75 4.32 13.46
N GLU A 234 -3.99 3.39 14.01
CA GLU A 234 -4.38 2.03 14.33
C GLU A 234 -4.76 1.16 13.13
N ARG A 235 -4.62 1.65 11.89
CA ARG A 235 -4.91 0.83 10.71
C ARG A 235 -3.83 -0.21 10.46
N ARG A 236 -4.23 -1.26 9.74
CA ARG A 236 -3.37 -2.38 9.34
C ARG A 236 -2.71 -2.09 8.01
N TRP A 237 -1.43 -2.38 7.88
CA TRP A 237 -0.66 -2.12 6.66
C TRP A 237 0.15 -3.35 6.23
N CYS A 238 0.17 -3.66 4.94
CA CYS A 238 1.04 -4.69 4.36
C CYS A 238 1.97 -4.06 3.32
N LEU A 239 3.05 -4.78 2.96
CA LEU A 239 3.96 -4.38 1.90
C LEU A 239 3.45 -4.87 0.54
N VAL A 240 3.52 -4.03 -0.48
CA VAL A 240 3.13 -4.36 -1.86
C VAL A 240 4.16 -3.85 -2.86
N MET A 241 4.12 -4.41 -4.07
CA MET A 241 5.10 -4.17 -5.13
C MET A 241 4.44 -3.51 -6.33
N PHE A 242 4.65 -2.21 -6.48
CA PHE A 242 4.15 -1.43 -7.60
C PHE A 242 5.09 -1.51 -8.81
N ASP A 243 4.53 -1.65 -10.02
CA ASP A 243 5.24 -1.53 -11.30
C ASP A 243 5.59 -0.06 -11.59
N GLU A 244 6.39 0.56 -10.72
CA GLU A 244 6.80 1.96 -10.84
C GLU A 244 8.15 2.06 -11.58
N GLU A 245 8.16 2.76 -12.71
CA GLU A 245 9.37 3.06 -13.48
C GLU A 245 10.17 4.21 -12.86
N LEU A 246 11.47 4.24 -13.17
CA LEU A 246 12.34 5.37 -12.84
C LEU A 246 12.27 6.39 -13.96
N ASP A 247 11.69 7.56 -13.68
CA ASP A 247 11.45 8.59 -14.71
C ASP A 247 12.67 9.52 -14.96
N SER A 248 13.74 9.35 -14.20
CA SER A 248 14.93 10.22 -14.28
C SER A 248 16.01 9.63 -15.18
N GLU A 249 16.71 10.51 -15.90
CA GLU A 249 17.87 10.11 -16.70
C GLU A 249 19.05 9.68 -15.83
N ARG A 250 19.89 8.77 -16.37
CA ARG A 250 21.12 8.33 -15.70
C ARG A 250 22.09 9.49 -15.54
N THR A 251 22.45 9.80 -14.30
CA THR A 251 23.54 10.72 -13.99
C THR A 251 24.84 9.91 -13.80
N PRO A 252 25.85 10.04 -14.68
CA PRO A 252 27.11 9.34 -14.53
C PRO A 252 27.83 9.69 -13.21
N LEU A 253 28.65 8.76 -12.71
CA LEU A 253 29.54 9.03 -11.57
C LEU A 253 30.50 10.18 -11.87
N ALA A 254 30.98 10.84 -10.83
CA ALA A 254 31.98 11.91 -10.90
C ALA A 254 33.40 11.39 -10.60
N ALA A 255 34.42 12.19 -10.93
CA ALA A 255 35.83 11.83 -10.72
C ALA A 255 36.23 11.70 -9.24
N ASP A 256 35.47 12.33 -8.35
CA ASP A 256 35.63 12.25 -6.90
C ASP A 256 34.87 11.06 -6.28
N ASP A 257 34.15 10.27 -7.09
CA ASP A 257 33.48 9.08 -6.56
C ASP A 257 34.48 7.99 -6.20
N VAL A 258 34.41 7.56 -4.94
CA VAL A 258 35.18 6.43 -4.40
C VAL A 258 34.20 5.45 -3.75
N TRP A 259 34.01 4.31 -4.41
CA TRP A 259 33.03 3.30 -4.01
C TRP A 259 33.71 2.09 -3.38
N LEU A 260 33.28 1.74 -2.16
CA LEU A 260 33.71 0.52 -1.46
C LEU A 260 32.71 -0.61 -1.73
N VAL A 261 33.17 -1.70 -2.35
CA VAL A 261 32.28 -2.76 -2.88
C VAL A 261 32.64 -4.11 -2.28
N SER A 262 31.85 -4.60 -1.33
CA SER A 262 32.03 -5.96 -0.79
C SER A 262 31.38 -7.02 -1.69
N GLY A 263 32.08 -8.13 -1.90
CA GLY A 263 31.68 -9.12 -2.90
C GLY A 263 31.97 -8.65 -4.33
N GLY A 264 32.72 -7.55 -4.51
CA GLY A 264 32.94 -6.92 -5.81
C GLY A 264 33.98 -7.60 -6.71
N GLY A 265 34.59 -8.70 -6.27
CA GLY A 265 35.62 -9.41 -7.04
C GLY A 265 35.09 -10.33 -8.14
N SER A 266 33.87 -10.85 -8.00
CA SER A 266 33.26 -11.80 -8.95
C SER A 266 31.74 -11.85 -8.78
N GLY A 267 31.02 -12.53 -9.68
CA GLY A 267 29.58 -12.78 -9.54
C GLY A 267 28.71 -11.54 -9.80
N VAL A 268 27.49 -11.57 -9.25
CA VAL A 268 26.43 -10.57 -9.53
C VAL A 268 26.83 -9.16 -9.14
N THR A 269 27.52 -8.99 -8.00
CA THR A 269 27.99 -7.67 -7.53
C THR A 269 29.04 -7.10 -8.48
N ALA A 270 30.05 -7.91 -8.86
CA ALA A 270 31.07 -7.48 -9.82
C ALA A 270 30.47 -7.10 -11.19
N ALA A 271 29.56 -7.93 -11.71
CA ALA A 271 28.85 -7.67 -12.96
C ALA A 271 28.06 -6.35 -12.92
N SER A 272 27.40 -6.08 -11.79
CA SER A 272 26.64 -4.85 -11.56
C SER A 272 27.55 -3.61 -11.51
N ILE A 273 28.71 -3.69 -10.83
CA ILE A 273 29.70 -2.61 -10.81
C ILE A 273 30.33 -2.36 -12.17
N ILE A 274 30.60 -3.41 -12.95
CA ILE A 274 31.04 -3.28 -14.35
C ILE A 274 29.96 -2.53 -15.16
N GLY A 275 28.69 -2.81 -14.94
CA GLY A 275 27.57 -2.07 -15.53
C GLY A 275 27.62 -0.58 -15.21
N VAL A 276 27.77 -0.23 -13.92
CA VAL A 276 27.86 1.17 -13.46
C VAL A 276 29.07 1.89 -14.07
N ALA A 277 30.23 1.22 -14.11
CA ALA A 277 31.43 1.75 -14.75
C ALA A 277 31.25 1.97 -16.26
N ASN A 278 30.53 1.08 -16.96
CA ASN A 278 30.20 1.22 -18.38
C ASN A 278 29.18 2.33 -18.66
N ALA A 279 28.25 2.59 -17.73
CA ALA A 279 27.32 3.71 -17.82
C ALA A 279 27.98 5.05 -17.46
N SER A 280 29.13 5.01 -16.76
CA SER A 280 29.91 6.17 -16.34
C SER A 280 31.31 6.20 -16.99
N LYS A 281 31.37 6.10 -18.34
CA LYS A 281 32.66 6.05 -19.05
C LYS A 281 33.47 7.33 -18.85
N ASN A 282 34.77 7.15 -18.64
CA ASN A 282 35.76 8.22 -18.48
C ASN A 282 35.46 9.20 -17.33
N SER A 283 34.63 8.83 -16.35
CA SER A 283 34.40 9.70 -15.19
C SER A 283 35.62 9.77 -14.28
N GLY A 284 36.45 8.71 -14.25
CA GLY A 284 37.63 8.64 -13.40
C GLY A 284 37.32 8.18 -11.97
N ALA A 285 36.10 7.70 -11.73
CA ALA A 285 35.66 7.14 -10.46
C ALA A 285 36.52 5.95 -10.02
N MET A 286 36.66 5.74 -8.72
CA MET A 286 37.43 4.66 -8.11
C MET A 286 36.51 3.59 -7.51
N PHE A 287 36.71 2.34 -7.92
CA PHE A 287 36.08 1.17 -7.32
C PHE A 287 37.09 0.38 -6.48
N VAL A 288 36.84 0.31 -5.18
CA VAL A 288 37.61 -0.49 -4.22
C VAL A 288 36.87 -1.80 -3.98
N LEU A 289 37.26 -2.84 -4.71
CA LEU A 289 36.62 -4.15 -4.69
C LEU A 289 37.18 -5.00 -3.54
N LEU A 290 36.29 -5.61 -2.76
CA LEU A 290 36.65 -6.42 -1.59
C LEU A 290 36.14 -7.85 -1.73
N GLY A 291 36.92 -8.80 -1.23
CA GLY A 291 36.55 -10.20 -1.04
C GLY A 291 37.59 -10.94 -0.21
N ARG A 292 37.36 -12.21 0.13
CA ARG A 292 38.25 -12.99 0.99
C ARG A 292 39.41 -13.69 0.26
N THR A 293 39.35 -13.76 -1.07
CA THR A 293 40.32 -14.51 -1.85
C THR A 293 41.58 -13.67 -2.06
N GLU A 294 42.73 -14.20 -1.64
CA GLU A 294 44.01 -13.63 -2.04
C GLU A 294 44.19 -13.82 -3.55
N ALA A 295 44.26 -12.72 -4.29
CA ALA A 295 44.34 -12.74 -5.74
C ALA A 295 45.76 -13.17 -6.17
N MET A 296 45.87 -14.32 -6.81
CA MET A 296 47.14 -14.80 -7.36
C MET A 296 47.53 -13.97 -8.59
N GLU A 297 48.83 -13.71 -8.76
CA GLU A 297 49.36 -12.96 -9.92
C GLU A 297 49.31 -13.77 -11.22
N GLU A 298 49.53 -15.08 -11.15
CA GLU A 298 49.61 -15.96 -12.33
C GLU A 298 48.35 -15.85 -13.24
N PRO A 299 47.10 -15.93 -12.71
CA PRO A 299 45.88 -15.78 -13.52
C PRO A 299 45.66 -14.42 -14.19
N ALA A 300 46.40 -13.37 -13.82
CA ALA A 300 46.31 -12.06 -14.49
C ALA A 300 46.77 -12.12 -15.96
N THR A 301 47.59 -13.11 -16.31
CA THR A 301 48.08 -13.32 -17.68
C THR A 301 47.13 -14.17 -18.53
N TRP A 302 46.03 -14.68 -17.96
CA TRP A 302 45.12 -15.65 -18.57
C TRP A 302 43.79 -15.06 -19.02
N LEU A 303 43.67 -13.73 -19.04
CA LEU A 303 42.39 -13.07 -19.30
C LEU A 303 41.86 -13.41 -20.71
N ASP A 304 42.77 -13.46 -21.69
CA ASP A 304 42.47 -13.78 -23.09
C ASP A 304 42.65 -15.27 -23.44
N TRP A 305 42.86 -16.15 -22.46
CA TRP A 305 43.01 -17.58 -22.70
C TRP A 305 41.70 -18.24 -23.13
N SER A 306 41.80 -19.22 -24.03
CA SER A 306 40.69 -20.09 -24.43
C SER A 306 40.33 -21.11 -23.34
N GLU A 307 39.15 -21.74 -23.45
CA GLU A 307 38.74 -22.81 -22.55
C GLU A 307 39.70 -24.01 -22.58
N GLU A 308 40.29 -24.30 -23.74
CA GLU A 308 41.30 -25.36 -23.92
C GLU A 308 42.57 -25.06 -23.12
N GLN A 309 43.09 -23.83 -23.20
CA GLN A 309 44.28 -23.42 -22.44
C GLN A 309 44.05 -23.48 -20.92
N LEU A 310 42.85 -23.14 -20.46
CA LEU A 310 42.47 -23.27 -19.05
C LEU A 310 42.34 -24.73 -18.63
N ALA A 311 41.80 -25.60 -19.50
CA ALA A 311 41.70 -27.03 -19.24
C ALA A 311 43.09 -27.68 -19.13
N ASP A 312 44.02 -27.31 -20.01
CA ASP A 312 45.41 -27.78 -19.99
C ASP A 312 46.12 -27.36 -18.70
N ARG A 313 46.01 -26.08 -18.30
CA ARG A 313 46.61 -25.62 -17.05
C ARG A 313 45.99 -26.31 -15.83
N LYS A 314 44.67 -26.58 -15.85
CA LYS A 314 43.99 -27.34 -14.80
C LYS A 314 44.54 -28.77 -14.70
N LEU A 315 44.83 -29.42 -15.83
CA LEU A 315 45.46 -30.75 -15.87
C LEU A 315 46.89 -30.70 -15.31
N GLN A 316 47.69 -29.71 -15.69
CA GLN A 316 49.03 -29.51 -15.13
C GLN A 316 49.00 -29.33 -13.60
N LEU A 317 48.03 -28.57 -13.07
CA LEU A 317 47.86 -28.45 -11.62
C LEU A 317 47.60 -29.81 -10.96
N ARG A 318 46.87 -30.71 -11.63
CA ARG A 318 46.63 -32.07 -11.11
C ARG A 318 47.93 -32.86 -11.03
N GLU A 319 48.76 -32.79 -12.06
CA GLU A 319 50.06 -33.45 -12.10
C GLU A 319 51.00 -32.91 -11.01
N GLU A 320 51.01 -31.59 -10.82
CA GLU A 320 51.76 -30.94 -9.73
C GLU A 320 51.30 -31.44 -8.35
N LEU A 321 49.99 -31.55 -8.12
CA LEU A 321 49.45 -32.07 -6.86
C LEU A 321 49.84 -33.54 -6.63
N ILE A 322 49.75 -34.39 -7.65
CA ILE A 322 50.19 -35.79 -7.58
C ILE A 322 51.69 -35.87 -7.23
N SER A 323 52.51 -35.02 -7.86
CA SER A 323 53.95 -34.99 -7.60
C SER A 323 54.31 -34.54 -6.17
N LYS A 324 53.51 -33.65 -5.58
CA LYS A 324 53.68 -33.11 -4.22
C LYS A 324 53.14 -34.02 -3.13
N SER A 325 52.30 -34.99 -3.48
CA SER A 325 51.69 -35.96 -2.57
C SER A 325 52.41 -37.31 -2.59
N ASP A 326 53.70 -37.36 -2.96
CA ASP A 326 54.52 -38.58 -3.04
C ASP A 326 53.86 -39.74 -3.84
N GLY A 327 53.04 -39.40 -4.85
CA GLY A 327 52.35 -40.38 -5.71
C GLY A 327 51.00 -40.88 -5.19
N GLU A 328 50.45 -40.32 -4.10
CA GLU A 328 49.09 -40.59 -3.66
C GLU A 328 48.02 -40.11 -4.68
N LYS A 329 46.87 -40.80 -4.73
CA LYS A 329 45.78 -40.47 -5.66
C LYS A 329 45.03 -39.23 -5.21
N ILE A 330 45.11 -38.14 -5.97
CA ILE A 330 44.28 -36.95 -5.80
C ILE A 330 42.85 -37.21 -6.30
N SER A 331 41.85 -37.00 -5.43
CA SER A 331 40.44 -37.11 -5.80
C SER A 331 39.98 -35.95 -6.69
N ILE A 332 38.87 -36.15 -7.42
CA ILE A 332 38.27 -35.09 -8.26
C ILE A 332 37.84 -33.88 -7.40
N VAL A 333 37.36 -34.14 -6.18
CA VAL A 333 36.93 -33.08 -5.26
C VAL A 333 38.11 -32.23 -4.82
N GLU A 334 39.22 -32.86 -4.43
CA GLU A 334 40.45 -32.15 -4.04
C GLU A 334 41.04 -31.36 -5.20
N TRP A 335 41.09 -31.95 -6.39
CA TRP A 335 41.58 -31.27 -7.60
C TRP A 335 40.71 -30.05 -7.94
N ASN A 336 39.39 -30.21 -7.96
CA ASN A 336 38.46 -29.10 -8.22
C ASN A 336 38.61 -28.01 -7.15
N LYS A 337 38.73 -28.39 -5.87
CA LYS A 337 38.94 -27.46 -4.75
C LYS A 337 40.25 -26.67 -4.91
N ALA A 338 41.34 -27.31 -5.33
CA ALA A 338 42.62 -26.65 -5.58
C ALA A 338 42.60 -25.74 -6.82
N TRP A 339 41.73 -26.01 -7.80
CA TRP A 339 41.56 -25.15 -8.98
C TRP A 339 40.72 -23.89 -8.72
N GLN A 340 39.77 -23.93 -7.77
CA GLN A 340 38.88 -22.79 -7.49
C GLN A 340 39.60 -21.45 -7.22
N PRO A 341 40.70 -21.38 -6.45
CA PRO A 341 41.43 -20.13 -6.24
C PRO A 341 41.95 -19.50 -7.54
N TYR A 342 42.35 -20.31 -8.53
CA TYR A 342 42.84 -19.83 -9.83
C TYR A 342 41.71 -19.19 -10.64
N LEU A 343 40.55 -19.86 -10.72
CA LEU A 343 39.37 -19.30 -11.38
C LEU A 343 38.92 -17.99 -10.72
N ARG A 344 38.83 -17.96 -9.38
CA ARG A 344 38.45 -16.75 -8.66
C ARG A 344 39.44 -15.60 -8.87
N SER A 345 40.74 -15.89 -8.88
CA SER A 345 41.77 -14.89 -9.15
C SER A 345 41.64 -14.34 -10.58
N ARG A 346 41.38 -15.21 -11.57
CA ARG A 346 41.11 -14.79 -12.95
C ARG A 346 39.89 -13.87 -13.03
N ASP A 347 38.78 -14.23 -12.39
CA ASP A 347 37.56 -13.42 -12.35
C ASP A 347 37.79 -12.03 -11.73
N ILE A 348 38.58 -11.97 -10.66
CA ILE A 348 38.99 -10.71 -10.01
C ILE A 348 39.79 -9.84 -10.99
N HIS A 349 40.81 -10.40 -11.64
CA HIS A 349 41.63 -9.66 -12.60
C HIS A 349 40.82 -9.22 -13.82
N GLN A 350 39.92 -10.07 -14.31
CA GLN A 350 38.99 -9.75 -15.40
C GLN A 350 38.08 -8.58 -15.02
N THR A 351 37.56 -8.56 -13.80
CA THR A 351 36.71 -7.49 -13.28
C THR A 351 37.48 -6.16 -13.24
N ILE A 352 38.69 -6.17 -12.68
CA ILE A 352 39.56 -4.98 -12.60
C ILE A 352 39.88 -4.45 -14.01
N ALA A 353 40.30 -5.32 -14.92
CA ALA A 353 40.65 -4.95 -16.29
C ALA A 353 39.44 -4.37 -17.03
N THR A 354 38.26 -4.97 -16.85
CA THR A 354 37.02 -4.53 -17.50
C THR A 354 36.61 -3.14 -17.02
N ILE A 355 36.64 -2.88 -15.70
CA ILE A 355 36.36 -1.55 -15.16
C ILE A 355 37.38 -0.53 -15.67
N ARG A 356 38.68 -0.86 -15.66
CA ARG A 356 39.74 0.06 -16.13
C ARG A 356 39.58 0.45 -17.61
N ARG A 357 39.14 -0.47 -18.45
CA ARG A 357 38.88 -0.22 -19.88
C ARG A 357 37.75 0.80 -20.12
N THR A 358 36.91 1.08 -19.13
CA THR A 358 35.88 2.14 -19.21
C THR A 358 36.43 3.54 -18.97
N GLY A 359 37.72 3.69 -18.60
CA GLY A 359 38.33 4.96 -18.19
C GLY A 359 38.25 5.21 -16.68
N ASN A 360 37.69 4.28 -15.91
CA ASN A 360 37.58 4.33 -14.46
C ASN A 360 38.77 3.64 -13.77
N LYS A 361 38.89 3.82 -12.45
CA LYS A 361 39.94 3.20 -11.63
C LYS A 361 39.34 2.02 -10.85
N ALA A 362 40.11 0.95 -10.72
CA ALA A 362 39.73 -0.20 -9.92
C ALA A 362 40.94 -0.80 -9.20
N ILE A 363 40.73 -1.18 -7.94
CA ILE A 363 41.67 -1.98 -7.15
C ILE A 363 40.91 -3.10 -6.42
N TYR A 364 41.59 -4.21 -6.17
CA TYR A 364 41.08 -5.28 -5.32
C TYR A 364 41.89 -5.37 -4.03
N ARG A 365 41.21 -5.67 -2.92
CA ARG A 365 41.83 -5.95 -1.62
C ARG A 365 41.20 -7.21 -1.03
N ALA A 366 42.04 -8.18 -0.71
CA ALA A 366 41.64 -9.31 0.11
C ALA A 366 41.36 -8.82 1.54
N CYS A 367 40.10 -8.85 1.94
CA CYS A 367 39.62 -8.39 3.23
C CYS A 367 38.30 -9.06 3.54
N ASP A 368 38.20 -9.66 4.73
CA ASP A 368 36.92 -10.07 5.28
C ASP A 368 36.08 -8.82 5.59
N VAL A 369 34.82 -8.80 5.15
CA VAL A 369 33.92 -7.67 5.39
C VAL A 369 33.65 -7.45 6.88
N CYS A 370 33.86 -8.48 7.71
CA CYS A 370 33.76 -8.38 9.16
C CYS A 370 35.05 -7.86 9.83
N ASP A 371 36.16 -7.67 9.11
CA ASP A 371 37.40 -7.09 9.63
C ASP A 371 37.34 -5.55 9.66
N VAL A 372 36.76 -5.02 10.73
CA VAL A 372 36.61 -3.58 10.97
C VAL A 372 37.94 -2.83 10.88
N LYS A 373 39.04 -3.42 11.37
CA LYS A 373 40.36 -2.77 11.37
C LYS A 373 40.95 -2.75 9.95
N GLY A 374 40.84 -3.87 9.23
CA GLY A 374 41.23 -3.98 7.82
C GLY A 374 40.49 -2.97 6.94
N LEU A 375 39.16 -2.92 7.04
CA LEU A 375 38.33 -1.97 6.29
C LEU A 375 38.65 -0.51 6.60
N SER A 376 38.89 -0.18 7.88
CA SER A 376 39.30 1.17 8.28
C SER A 376 40.65 1.57 7.66
N LYS A 377 41.61 0.63 7.59
CA LYS A 377 42.92 0.86 6.96
C LYS A 377 42.78 1.05 5.45
N ILE A 378 41.98 0.22 4.79
CA ILE A 378 41.72 0.33 3.34
C ILE A 378 41.09 1.68 3.02
N SER A 379 40.04 2.07 3.75
CA SER A 379 39.29 3.31 3.49
C SER A 379 40.17 4.55 3.66
N ARG A 380 40.98 4.62 4.72
CA ARG A 380 41.93 5.74 4.93
C ARG A 380 42.96 5.89 3.80
N ASN A 381 43.40 4.78 3.20
CA ASN A 381 44.42 4.80 2.16
C ASN A 381 43.89 5.21 0.78
N GLN A 382 42.58 5.17 0.56
CA GLN A 382 41.97 5.49 -0.75
C GLN A 382 41.36 6.90 -0.80
N GLY A 383 41.15 7.53 0.35
CA GLY A 383 40.55 8.85 0.46
C GLY A 383 39.07 8.81 0.87
N PRO A 384 38.34 9.93 0.74
CA PRO A 384 36.96 10.06 1.18
C PRO A 384 36.02 9.11 0.42
N ILE A 385 35.37 8.18 1.12
CA ILE A 385 34.44 7.20 0.51
C ILE A 385 33.08 7.86 0.27
N THR A 386 32.65 7.93 -1.00
CA THR A 386 31.38 8.56 -1.41
C THR A 386 30.27 7.53 -1.65
N GLY A 387 30.62 6.26 -1.87
CA GLY A 387 29.66 5.19 -2.13
C GLY A 387 30.01 3.89 -1.42
N ILE A 388 29.00 3.12 -1.00
CA ILE A 388 29.17 1.74 -0.53
C ILE A 388 28.18 0.81 -1.21
N VAL A 389 28.66 -0.36 -1.64
CA VAL A 389 27.83 -1.44 -2.20
C VAL A 389 28.12 -2.73 -1.46
N HIS A 390 27.12 -3.27 -0.79
CA HIS A 390 27.22 -4.48 0.00
C HIS A 390 26.52 -5.65 -0.68
N GLY A 391 27.29 -6.45 -1.42
CA GLY A 391 26.85 -7.71 -2.00
C GLY A 391 27.61 -8.93 -1.49
N ALA A 392 28.29 -8.81 -0.34
CA ALA A 392 28.87 -9.97 0.34
C ALA A 392 27.77 -10.73 1.08
N GLY A 393 27.78 -12.05 0.97
CA GLY A 393 26.80 -12.91 1.60
C GLY A 393 27.14 -14.37 1.37
N ILE A 394 26.53 -15.23 2.18
CA ILE A 394 26.44 -16.67 1.94
C ILE A 394 25.00 -17.11 2.18
N GLU A 395 24.68 -18.29 1.69
CA GLU A 395 23.39 -18.94 1.84
C GLU A 395 23.66 -20.44 2.01
N ASP A 396 22.97 -21.04 2.99
CA ASP A 396 23.04 -22.46 3.34
C ASP A 396 21.66 -22.92 3.83
N SER A 397 20.77 -23.20 2.87
CA SER A 397 19.37 -23.56 3.13
C SER A 397 19.26 -24.90 3.85
N LYS A 398 18.63 -24.86 5.03
CA LYS A 398 18.27 -26.02 5.86
C LYS A 398 17.00 -25.67 6.63
N LEU A 399 16.09 -26.63 6.78
CA LEU A 399 14.92 -26.45 7.65
C LEU A 399 15.39 -26.12 9.07
N VAL A 400 14.55 -25.40 9.82
CA VAL A 400 14.85 -24.93 11.18
C VAL A 400 15.34 -26.08 12.08
N ALA A 401 14.67 -27.23 12.05
CA ALA A 401 15.06 -28.42 12.82
C ALA A 401 16.53 -28.85 12.57
N ASP A 402 16.98 -28.80 11.32
CA ASP A 402 18.28 -29.29 10.87
C ASP A 402 19.35 -28.19 10.73
N LYS A 403 18.99 -26.93 10.97
CA LYS A 403 19.91 -25.79 10.82
C LYS A 403 20.76 -25.66 12.08
N GLU A 404 22.08 -25.62 11.91
CA GLU A 404 23.01 -25.43 13.02
C GLU A 404 23.08 -23.95 13.43
N TRP A 405 23.27 -23.69 14.72
CA TRP A 405 23.42 -22.34 15.27
C TRP A 405 24.53 -21.55 14.59
N GLN A 406 25.69 -22.18 14.39
CA GLN A 406 26.85 -21.53 13.77
C GLN A 406 26.60 -21.16 12.30
N THR A 407 25.75 -21.93 11.58
CA THR A 407 25.32 -21.58 10.23
C THR A 407 24.46 -20.32 10.26
N PHE A 408 23.46 -20.28 11.14
CA PHE A 408 22.58 -19.13 11.34
C PHE A 408 23.39 -17.86 11.66
N ASP A 409 24.29 -17.95 12.65
CA ASP A 409 25.17 -16.83 13.06
C ASP A 409 26.03 -16.33 11.91
N THR A 410 26.67 -17.23 11.17
CA THR A 410 27.58 -16.86 10.07
C THR A 410 26.85 -16.11 8.95
N VAL A 411 25.65 -16.55 8.58
CA VAL A 411 24.82 -15.90 7.54
C VAL A 411 24.45 -14.48 7.95
N LEU A 412 23.95 -14.30 9.18
CA LEU A 412 23.59 -12.98 9.71
C LEU A 412 24.81 -12.05 9.80
N LYS A 413 25.91 -12.53 10.39
CA LYS A 413 27.12 -11.75 10.62
C LYS A 413 27.70 -11.17 9.33
N ILE A 414 27.80 -11.97 8.27
CA ILE A 414 28.37 -11.51 6.99
C ILE A 414 27.56 -10.36 6.39
N LYS A 415 26.24 -10.41 6.49
CA LYS A 415 25.34 -9.39 5.93
C LYS A 415 25.19 -8.18 6.85
N VAL A 416 24.88 -8.41 8.11
CA VAL A 416 24.50 -7.34 9.05
C VAL A 416 25.74 -6.67 9.64
N ASP A 417 26.67 -7.42 10.20
CA ASP A 417 27.90 -6.83 10.75
C ASP A 417 28.86 -6.39 9.65
N GLY A 418 28.89 -7.12 8.52
CA GLY A 418 29.61 -6.70 7.33
C GLY A 418 29.15 -5.34 6.81
N TRP A 419 27.83 -5.13 6.67
CA TRP A 419 27.27 -3.82 6.33
C TRP A 419 27.72 -2.72 7.31
N LYS A 420 27.60 -2.98 8.62
CA LYS A 420 27.97 -2.00 9.66
C LYS A 420 29.45 -1.65 9.62
N ALA A 421 30.32 -2.63 9.39
CA ALA A 421 31.74 -2.41 9.26
C ALA A 421 32.08 -1.55 8.02
N LEU A 422 31.42 -1.78 6.88
CA LEU A 422 31.56 -0.95 5.68
C LEU A 422 31.08 0.49 5.92
N TYR A 423 29.89 0.65 6.49
CA TYR A 423 29.31 1.95 6.78
C TYR A 423 30.18 2.75 7.76
N SER A 424 30.65 2.11 8.84
CA SER A 424 31.60 2.70 9.80
C SER A 424 32.91 3.12 9.12
N ALA A 425 33.46 2.28 8.25
CA ALA A 425 34.69 2.61 7.52
C ALA A 425 34.50 3.81 6.58
N ALA A 426 33.35 3.90 5.92
CA ALA A 426 32.98 5.05 5.09
C ALA A 426 32.83 6.32 5.93
N GLN A 427 32.14 6.29 7.07
CA GLN A 427 32.03 7.43 7.97
C GLN A 427 33.39 7.92 8.48
N LYS A 428 34.29 6.99 8.84
CA LYS A 428 35.65 7.30 9.32
C LYS A 428 36.60 7.80 8.22
N SER A 429 36.21 7.73 6.94
CA SER A 429 37.01 8.24 5.82
C SER A 429 36.99 9.77 5.69
N GLY A 430 36.05 10.44 6.37
CA GLY A 430 35.92 11.91 6.37
C GLY A 430 35.07 12.50 5.24
N SER A 431 34.42 11.67 4.41
CA SER A 431 33.49 12.11 3.37
C SER A 431 32.05 12.17 3.85
N LYS A 432 31.22 12.94 3.14
CA LYS A 432 29.77 12.77 3.16
C LYS A 432 29.41 11.65 2.18
N LEU A 433 28.95 10.51 2.70
CA LEU A 433 28.44 9.42 1.88
C LEU A 433 27.30 9.95 0.99
N ARG A 434 27.33 9.62 -0.31
CA ARG A 434 26.30 10.03 -1.29
C ARG A 434 25.41 8.87 -1.67
N PHE A 435 25.99 7.67 -1.75
CA PHE A 435 25.30 6.46 -2.18
C PHE A 435 25.56 5.26 -1.25
N ALA A 436 24.54 4.46 -1.04
CA ALA A 436 24.57 3.23 -0.26
C ALA A 436 23.67 2.20 -0.95
N ALA A 437 24.16 0.99 -1.20
CA ALA A 437 23.33 -0.09 -1.70
C ALA A 437 23.59 -1.40 -0.94
N ALA A 438 22.52 -2.11 -0.63
CA ALA A 438 22.57 -3.47 -0.12
C ALA A 438 21.91 -4.41 -1.13
N PHE A 439 22.64 -5.48 -1.52
CA PHE A 439 22.07 -6.55 -2.33
C PHE A 439 21.36 -7.50 -1.37
N THR A 440 20.03 -7.42 -1.38
CA THR A 440 19.16 -8.24 -0.55
C THR A 440 18.52 -9.34 -1.39
N SER A 441 17.45 -9.97 -0.90
CA SER A 441 16.82 -11.13 -1.54
C SER A 441 15.31 -11.05 -1.42
N VAL A 442 14.59 -11.59 -2.40
CA VAL A 442 13.15 -11.83 -2.30
C VAL A 442 12.75 -12.65 -1.07
N ALA A 443 13.65 -13.48 -0.55
CA ALA A 443 13.45 -14.23 0.70
C ALA A 443 13.30 -13.29 1.91
N GLY A 444 13.90 -12.10 1.90
CA GLY A 444 13.66 -11.07 2.92
C GLY A 444 12.22 -10.56 2.89
N ARG A 445 11.63 -10.38 1.70
CA ARG A 445 10.23 -9.91 1.55
C ARG A 445 9.22 -11.01 1.85
N PHE A 446 9.33 -12.17 1.21
CA PHE A 446 8.31 -13.22 1.23
C PHE A 446 8.59 -14.34 2.25
N GLY A 447 9.81 -14.44 2.78
CA GLY A 447 10.30 -15.67 3.40
C GLY A 447 10.54 -16.77 2.37
N ASN A 448 11.26 -17.82 2.76
CA ASN A 448 11.37 -19.07 2.01
C ASN A 448 11.73 -20.23 2.94
N GLY A 449 11.23 -21.43 2.65
CA GLY A 449 11.51 -22.61 3.47
C GLY A 449 13.01 -22.92 3.51
N GLY A 450 13.55 -23.14 4.71
CA GLY A 450 14.97 -23.40 4.95
C GLY A 450 15.87 -22.16 5.00
N GLN A 451 15.31 -20.97 4.83
CA GLN A 451 16.03 -19.69 4.71
C GLN A 451 15.68 -18.71 5.83
N THR A 452 15.48 -19.17 7.06
CA THR A 452 15.17 -18.31 8.21
C THR A 452 16.27 -17.30 8.53
N ASP A 453 17.53 -17.73 8.58
CA ASP A 453 18.73 -16.88 8.71
C ASP A 453 18.88 -15.89 7.54
N TYR A 454 18.76 -16.39 6.31
CA TYR A 454 18.95 -15.59 5.12
C TYR A 454 17.83 -14.54 4.97
N ALA A 455 16.57 -14.89 5.24
CA ALA A 455 15.46 -13.95 5.26
C ALA A 455 15.66 -12.89 6.35
N ALA A 456 16.02 -13.28 7.58
CA ALA A 456 16.29 -12.36 8.67
C ALA A 456 17.36 -11.33 8.29
N ALA A 457 18.50 -11.79 7.77
CA ALA A 457 19.61 -10.94 7.39
C ALA A 457 19.24 -9.96 6.25
N ASN A 458 18.44 -10.40 5.28
CA ASN A 458 18.00 -9.54 4.18
C ASN A 458 16.93 -8.53 4.62
N SER A 459 15.96 -8.93 5.46
CA SER A 459 14.95 -8.02 6.04
C SER A 459 15.59 -6.87 6.83
N ILE A 460 16.63 -7.18 7.62
CA ILE A 460 17.39 -6.15 8.35
C ILE A 460 18.03 -5.14 7.39
N LEU A 461 18.63 -5.61 6.28
CA LEU A 461 19.25 -4.73 5.30
C LEU A 461 18.21 -3.92 4.50
N ASP A 462 17.06 -4.51 4.18
CA ASP A 462 15.93 -3.81 3.55
C ASP A 462 15.47 -2.63 4.42
N ALA A 463 15.24 -2.89 5.71
CA ALA A 463 14.86 -1.87 6.68
C ALA A 463 15.98 -0.84 6.93
N GLU A 464 17.25 -1.25 6.89
CA GLU A 464 18.37 -0.33 7.08
C GLU A 464 18.52 0.68 5.93
N MET A 465 18.33 0.25 4.68
CA MET A 465 18.37 1.17 3.54
C MET A 465 17.21 2.16 3.58
N ALA A 466 16.04 1.71 4.04
CA ALA A 466 14.88 2.56 4.28
C ALA A 466 15.17 3.64 5.34
N ARG A 467 15.75 3.23 6.47
CA ARG A 467 16.13 4.14 7.56
C ARG A 467 17.17 5.18 7.13
N LEU A 468 18.22 4.77 6.42
CA LEU A 468 19.30 5.68 6.00
C LEU A 468 18.83 6.76 5.02
N THR A 469 17.94 6.37 4.10
CA THR A 469 17.33 7.30 3.13
C THR A 469 16.58 8.40 3.85
N ALA A 470 15.77 8.04 4.85
CA ALA A 470 14.93 8.99 5.55
C ALA A 470 15.68 9.84 6.60
N ALA A 471 16.69 9.28 7.27
CA ALA A 471 17.40 9.98 8.34
C ALA A 471 18.31 11.13 7.85
N SER A 472 18.80 11.08 6.62
CA SER A 472 19.89 11.96 6.17
C SER A 472 19.51 12.95 5.07
N GLY A 473 18.41 12.72 4.35
CA GLY A 473 17.95 13.49 3.17
C GLY A 473 19.00 13.68 2.06
N SER A 474 20.19 13.09 2.22
CA SER A 474 21.39 13.41 1.44
C SER A 474 22.23 12.20 1.08
N ILE A 475 21.95 11.04 1.69
CA ILE A 475 22.44 9.74 1.25
C ILE A 475 21.30 9.06 0.49
N ARG A 476 21.55 8.69 -0.76
CA ARG A 476 20.68 7.76 -1.49
C ARG A 476 21.02 6.34 -1.04
N ALA A 477 20.17 5.73 -0.22
CA ALA A 477 20.32 4.34 0.21
C ALA A 477 19.27 3.44 -0.47
N VAL A 478 19.68 2.32 -1.06
CA VAL A 478 18.77 1.39 -1.76
C VAL A 478 19.00 -0.05 -1.35
N ALA A 479 17.93 -0.75 -0.99
CA ALA A 479 17.96 -2.20 -0.90
C ALA A 479 17.39 -2.79 -2.19
N THR A 480 18.18 -3.66 -2.82
CA THR A 480 17.80 -4.32 -4.07
C THR A 480 17.62 -5.80 -3.81
N ALA A 481 16.37 -6.23 -3.69
CA ALA A 481 15.98 -7.59 -3.35
C ALA A 481 15.88 -8.44 -4.63
N TRP A 482 16.86 -9.31 -4.85
CA TRP A 482 16.97 -10.11 -6.07
C TRP A 482 16.26 -11.47 -5.95
N THR A 483 15.61 -11.93 -7.03
CA THR A 483 15.42 -13.39 -7.26
C THR A 483 16.72 -14.02 -7.74
N GLY A 484 16.75 -15.34 -7.95
CA GLY A 484 17.92 -16.04 -8.45
C GLY A 484 18.38 -15.49 -9.81
N TRP A 485 19.67 -15.18 -9.95
CA TRP A 485 20.26 -14.80 -11.23
C TRP A 485 20.62 -16.05 -12.04
N LYS A 486 20.30 -16.03 -13.32
CA LYS A 486 20.65 -17.10 -14.25
C LYS A 486 22.15 -17.08 -14.55
N ASP A 487 22.77 -18.25 -14.68
CA ASP A 487 24.16 -18.43 -15.15
C ASP A 487 25.28 -17.78 -14.30
N VAL A 488 24.96 -16.94 -13.30
CA VAL A 488 25.92 -16.28 -12.40
C VAL A 488 25.43 -16.25 -10.95
N GLY A 489 26.35 -16.41 -9.99
CA GLY A 489 26.07 -16.21 -8.56
C GLY A 489 25.70 -17.49 -7.81
N MET A 490 24.91 -17.38 -6.74
CA MET A 490 24.58 -18.51 -5.87
C MET A 490 23.51 -19.45 -6.48
N ALA A 491 22.66 -18.90 -7.36
CA ALA A 491 21.54 -19.63 -7.95
C ALA A 491 21.96 -20.65 -9.05
N THR A 492 23.22 -20.65 -9.47
CA THR A 492 23.76 -21.62 -10.44
C THR A 492 24.23 -22.93 -9.82
N ARG A 493 24.10 -23.08 -8.50
CA ARG A 493 24.56 -24.28 -7.78
C ARG A 493 23.53 -25.40 -7.94
N GLY A 494 23.98 -26.55 -8.45
CA GLY A 494 23.20 -27.78 -8.47
C GLY A 494 21.95 -27.70 -9.35
N SER A 495 20.79 -28.08 -8.81
CA SER A 495 19.50 -28.15 -9.52
C SER A 495 18.57 -26.96 -9.22
N LEU A 496 19.08 -25.86 -8.66
CA LEU A 496 18.27 -24.74 -8.16
C LEU A 496 17.38 -24.11 -9.22
N GLU A 497 17.87 -23.96 -10.46
CA GLU A 497 17.09 -23.41 -11.58
C GLU A 497 15.84 -24.25 -11.87
N LYS A 498 15.96 -25.59 -11.82
CA LYS A 498 14.82 -26.50 -12.01
C LYS A 498 13.82 -26.44 -10.85
N ILE A 499 14.31 -26.20 -9.63
CA ILE A 499 13.47 -26.03 -8.44
C ILE A 499 12.66 -24.74 -8.58
N PHE A 500 13.28 -23.65 -9.02
CA PHE A 500 12.58 -22.39 -9.27
C PHE A 500 11.55 -22.52 -10.39
N GLU A 501 11.90 -23.15 -11.50
CA GLU A 501 10.96 -23.43 -12.60
C GLU A 501 9.74 -24.23 -12.10
N ALA A 502 9.96 -25.31 -11.32
CA ALA A 502 8.88 -26.11 -10.75
C ALA A 502 8.02 -25.35 -9.73
N ALA A 503 8.60 -24.37 -9.03
CA ALA A 503 7.91 -23.51 -8.08
C ALA A 503 7.22 -22.29 -8.75
N GLY A 504 7.36 -22.12 -10.06
CA GLY A 504 6.82 -20.97 -10.81
C GLY A 504 7.56 -19.66 -10.54
N ILE A 505 8.84 -19.73 -10.17
CA ILE A 505 9.70 -18.59 -9.84
C ILE A 505 10.65 -18.31 -11.01
N ASP A 506 10.62 -17.08 -11.53
CA ASP A 506 11.49 -16.67 -12.62
C ASP A 506 12.92 -16.32 -12.14
N THR A 507 13.91 -16.74 -12.91
CA THR A 507 15.32 -16.32 -12.74
C THR A 507 15.66 -15.09 -13.58
N ILE A 508 16.58 -14.26 -13.08
CA ILE A 508 16.98 -12.99 -13.68
C ILE A 508 18.09 -13.22 -14.72
N PRO A 509 17.89 -12.87 -15.99
CA PRO A 509 18.98 -12.75 -16.96
C PRO A 509 20.00 -11.71 -16.49
N VAL A 510 21.29 -12.03 -16.63
CA VAL A 510 22.40 -11.21 -16.12
C VAL A 510 22.35 -9.77 -16.63
N ASP A 511 22.08 -9.57 -17.92
CA ASP A 511 21.99 -8.25 -18.55
C ASP A 511 20.84 -7.41 -17.99
N LYS A 512 19.69 -8.04 -17.70
CA LYS A 512 18.54 -7.38 -17.06
C LYS A 512 18.85 -6.97 -15.64
N GLY A 513 19.43 -7.87 -14.85
CA GLY A 513 19.83 -7.56 -13.47
C GLY A 513 20.85 -6.42 -13.41
N ILE A 514 21.85 -6.42 -14.30
CA ILE A 514 22.83 -5.32 -14.41
C ILE A 514 22.12 -4.00 -14.71
N ASN A 515 21.25 -3.96 -15.73
CA ASN A 515 20.58 -2.72 -16.11
C ASN A 515 19.72 -2.16 -14.97
N ILE A 516 18.97 -3.01 -14.26
CA ILE A 516 18.17 -2.57 -13.11
C ILE A 516 19.06 -1.95 -12.03
N PHE A 517 20.19 -2.59 -11.67
CA PHE A 517 21.09 -2.02 -10.67
C PHE A 517 21.74 -0.71 -11.15
N VAL A 518 22.10 -0.62 -12.43
CA VAL A 518 22.65 0.62 -13.03
C VAL A 518 21.64 1.76 -12.91
N ASP A 519 20.36 1.49 -13.17
CA ASP A 519 19.31 2.50 -13.05
C ASP A 519 19.10 2.91 -11.57
N GLU A 520 19.08 1.97 -10.63
CA GLU A 520 19.02 2.30 -9.19
C GLU A 520 20.22 3.14 -8.73
N ALA A 521 21.41 2.86 -9.27
CA ALA A 521 22.63 3.55 -8.92
C ALA A 521 22.69 4.97 -9.50
N LEU A 522 22.14 5.21 -10.70
CA LEU A 522 22.39 6.43 -11.48
C LEU A 522 21.15 7.28 -11.77
N CYS A 523 19.93 6.75 -11.67
CA CYS A 523 18.69 7.49 -11.92
C CYS A 523 17.99 7.96 -10.64
N GLY A 524 18.39 7.49 -9.45
CA GLY A 524 17.74 7.84 -8.19
C GLY A 524 16.65 6.85 -7.79
N GLY A 525 15.44 7.32 -7.48
CA GLY A 525 14.33 6.48 -7.01
C GLY A 525 14.23 6.31 -5.50
N LYS A 526 13.40 5.36 -5.07
CA LYS A 526 13.06 5.15 -3.65
C LYS A 526 13.89 4.03 -2.99
N ARG A 527 13.69 3.88 -1.69
CA ARG A 527 14.53 3.13 -0.74
C ARG A 527 14.61 1.60 -0.90
N ARG A 528 13.57 0.94 -1.41
CA ARG A 528 13.47 -0.53 -1.48
C ARG A 528 12.88 -0.95 -2.80
N VAL A 529 13.55 -1.89 -3.47
CA VAL A 529 13.09 -2.42 -4.75
C VAL A 529 13.23 -3.94 -4.77
N LEU A 530 12.27 -4.58 -5.41
CA LEU A 530 12.26 -6.02 -5.67
C LEU A 530 12.54 -6.23 -7.15
N CYS A 531 13.50 -7.08 -7.47
CA CYS A 531 13.91 -7.37 -8.85
C CYS A 531 13.57 -8.83 -9.14
N CYS A 532 12.43 -9.04 -9.82
CA CYS A 532 11.87 -10.37 -10.02
C CYS A 532 10.93 -10.41 -11.23
N GLY A 533 10.64 -11.62 -11.71
CA GLY A 533 9.51 -11.93 -12.59
C GLY A 533 8.39 -12.56 -11.78
N ALA A 534 7.82 -13.66 -12.29
CA ALA A 534 6.87 -14.47 -11.54
C ALA A 534 7.50 -15.02 -10.24
N MET A 535 6.73 -15.00 -9.15
CA MET A 535 7.15 -15.48 -7.84
C MET A 535 6.46 -16.78 -7.42
N GLY A 536 5.54 -17.30 -8.24
CA GLY A 536 4.87 -18.57 -8.03
C GLY A 536 4.40 -18.78 -6.59
N VAL A 537 4.83 -19.89 -5.98
CA VAL A 537 4.41 -20.28 -4.62
C VAL A 537 4.94 -19.36 -3.50
N MET A 538 5.88 -18.45 -3.79
CA MET A 538 6.38 -17.48 -2.79
C MET A 538 5.39 -16.34 -2.55
N ASP A 539 4.66 -15.91 -3.58
CA ASP A 539 3.67 -14.83 -3.46
C ASP A 539 2.27 -15.39 -3.16
N LYS A 540 2.03 -15.68 -1.88
CA LYS A 540 0.77 -16.27 -1.42
C LYS A 540 -0.40 -15.30 -1.38
N PHE A 541 -0.14 -13.99 -1.44
CA PHE A 541 -1.11 -12.95 -1.11
C PHE A 541 -1.33 -11.93 -2.23
N ASP A 542 -0.92 -12.27 -3.46
CA ASP A 542 -1.01 -11.40 -4.64
C ASP A 542 -0.47 -10.00 -4.33
N SER A 543 0.83 -9.92 -4.14
CA SER A 543 1.49 -8.73 -3.57
C SER A 543 1.83 -7.67 -4.63
N PHE A 544 1.60 -7.94 -5.91
CA PHE A 544 1.98 -7.07 -7.02
C PHE A 544 0.84 -6.15 -7.47
N ARG A 545 1.17 -4.89 -7.81
CA ARG A 545 0.20 -3.86 -8.17
C ARG A 545 0.60 -3.21 -9.50
N ALA A 546 -0.40 -2.79 -10.26
CA ALA A 546 -0.21 -1.87 -11.38
C ALA A 546 0.40 -0.54 -10.88
N PRO A 547 1.05 0.27 -11.74
CA PRO A 547 1.65 1.53 -11.32
C PRO A 547 0.63 2.41 -10.57
N PRO A 548 1.02 3.07 -9.46
CA PRO A 548 0.09 3.93 -8.75
C PRO A 548 -0.28 5.13 -9.65
N LEU A 549 -1.53 5.57 -9.57
CA LEU A 549 -1.94 6.77 -10.28
C LEU A 549 -1.20 7.98 -9.70
N LYS A 550 -0.37 8.65 -10.50
CA LYS A 550 0.27 9.91 -10.13
C LYS A 550 -0.75 11.03 -10.29
N LEU A 551 -1.16 11.61 -9.17
CA LEU A 551 -2.10 12.72 -9.13
C LEU A 551 -1.35 14.06 -9.18
N PRO A 552 -1.82 15.03 -9.98
CA PRO A 552 -1.41 16.42 -9.83
C PRO A 552 -1.65 16.91 -8.41
N ALA A 553 -0.76 17.75 -7.87
CA ALA A 553 -0.82 18.22 -6.49
C ALA A 553 -2.17 18.85 -6.11
N ALA A 554 -2.81 19.57 -7.04
CA ALA A 554 -4.13 20.16 -6.83
C ALA A 554 -5.23 19.09 -6.66
N MET A 555 -5.18 17.98 -7.42
CA MET A 555 -6.10 16.85 -7.25
C MET A 555 -5.85 16.15 -5.91
N THR A 556 -4.58 15.91 -5.56
CA THR A 556 -4.18 15.32 -4.28
C THR A 556 -4.71 16.14 -3.10
N ALA A 557 -4.60 17.46 -3.16
CA ALA A 557 -5.08 18.35 -2.11
C ALA A 557 -6.61 18.27 -1.93
N LEU A 558 -7.38 18.10 -3.02
CA LEU A 558 -8.82 17.96 -2.94
C LEU A 558 -9.26 16.63 -2.29
N ILE A 559 -8.62 15.51 -2.65
CA ILE A 559 -8.98 14.19 -2.11
C ILE A 559 -8.35 13.88 -0.74
N ALA A 560 -7.42 14.72 -0.27
CA ALA A 560 -6.80 14.55 1.04
C ALA A 560 -7.81 14.64 2.20
N ASN A 561 -8.95 15.30 1.96
CA ASN A 561 -10.10 15.26 2.87
C ASN A 561 -11.21 14.39 2.26
N PRO A 562 -11.40 13.14 2.72
CA PRO A 562 -12.43 12.24 2.19
C PRO A 562 -13.86 12.81 2.26
N SER A 563 -14.15 13.68 3.24
CA SER A 563 -15.47 14.31 3.40
C SER A 563 -15.82 15.37 2.34
N ARG A 564 -14.84 15.76 1.48
CA ARG A 564 -15.07 16.72 0.39
C ARG A 564 -15.79 16.09 -0.80
N PHE A 565 -15.45 14.85 -1.16
CA PHE A 565 -16.01 14.11 -2.29
C PHE A 565 -16.46 12.71 -1.81
N PRO A 566 -17.59 12.63 -1.08
CA PRO A 566 -18.06 11.40 -0.45
C PRO A 566 -18.43 10.28 -1.44
N PHE A 567 -18.59 10.57 -2.73
CA PHE A 567 -18.88 9.55 -3.75
C PHE A 567 -17.66 9.18 -4.60
N ILE A 568 -16.44 9.38 -4.10
CA ILE A 568 -15.19 8.96 -4.75
C ILE A 568 -14.40 8.06 -3.79
N ASP A 569 -14.63 6.75 -3.86
CA ASP A 569 -13.87 5.76 -3.06
C ASP A 569 -12.46 5.56 -3.61
N ARG A 570 -12.37 5.47 -4.94
CA ARG A 570 -11.13 5.14 -5.66
C ARG A 570 -11.12 5.77 -7.04
N LEU A 571 -9.94 6.23 -7.46
CA LEU A 571 -9.66 6.56 -8.86
C LEU A 571 -9.10 5.33 -9.55
N LEU A 572 -9.72 4.94 -10.67
CA LEU A 572 -9.31 3.78 -11.47
C LEU A 572 -8.43 4.20 -12.65
N GLN A 573 -8.70 5.36 -13.24
CA GLN A 573 -7.94 5.89 -14.37
C GLN A 573 -7.95 7.41 -14.39
N ILE A 574 -6.83 8.01 -14.79
CA ILE A 574 -6.70 9.44 -14.99
C ILE A 574 -5.91 9.69 -16.27
N GLU A 575 -6.45 10.58 -17.10
CA GLU A 575 -5.74 11.21 -18.19
C GLU A 575 -5.68 12.71 -17.89
N GLU A 576 -4.49 13.20 -17.54
CA GLU A 576 -4.30 14.59 -17.11
C GLU A 576 -4.83 15.57 -18.18
N GLY A 577 -5.77 16.42 -17.77
CA GLY A 577 -6.41 17.39 -18.66
C GLY A 577 -7.41 16.81 -19.67
N GLY A 578 -7.77 15.53 -19.56
CA GLY A 578 -8.67 14.81 -20.48
C GLY A 578 -9.85 14.14 -19.78
N ALA A 579 -9.59 13.10 -18.99
CA ALA A 579 -10.63 12.22 -18.45
C ALA A 579 -10.29 11.62 -17.07
N LEU A 580 -11.32 11.21 -16.34
CA LEU A 580 -11.27 10.59 -15.02
C LEU A 580 -12.25 9.42 -14.98
N LEU A 581 -11.83 8.29 -14.41
CA LEU A 581 -12.71 7.19 -14.03
C LEU A 581 -12.59 6.96 -12.53
N SER A 582 -13.69 7.13 -11.80
CA SER A 582 -13.78 6.83 -10.37
C SER A 582 -14.74 5.68 -10.09
N GLU A 583 -14.63 5.13 -8.89
CA GLU A 583 -15.47 4.08 -8.32
C GLU A 583 -16.08 4.54 -7.00
N CYS A 584 -17.32 4.13 -6.74
CA CYS A 584 -18.03 4.35 -5.49
C CYS A 584 -18.84 3.09 -5.11
N THR A 585 -18.81 2.72 -3.84
CA THR A 585 -19.54 1.59 -3.27
C THR A 585 -20.76 2.09 -2.53
N LEU A 586 -21.92 2.00 -3.16
CA LEU A 586 -23.19 2.38 -2.56
C LEU A 586 -23.64 1.31 -1.55
N SER A 587 -23.91 1.73 -0.31
CA SER A 587 -24.41 0.87 0.77
C SER A 587 -25.32 1.65 1.71
N THR A 588 -26.33 0.99 2.29
CA THR A 588 -27.22 1.62 3.29
C THR A 588 -26.51 1.92 4.60
N LYS A 589 -25.33 1.33 4.84
CA LYS A 589 -24.50 1.61 6.01
C LYS A 589 -23.78 2.95 5.83
N SER A 590 -23.02 3.10 4.76
CA SER A 590 -22.23 4.31 4.48
C SER A 590 -23.09 5.47 3.98
N HIS A 591 -24.25 5.16 3.37
CA HIS A 591 -25.21 6.11 2.83
C HIS A 591 -26.62 5.89 3.42
N PRO A 592 -26.86 6.25 4.70
CA PRO A 592 -28.16 6.05 5.37
C PRO A 592 -29.38 6.59 4.61
N PHE A 593 -29.20 7.63 3.78
CA PHE A 593 -30.28 8.18 2.97
C PHE A 593 -30.90 7.17 1.98
N LEU A 594 -30.19 6.09 1.62
CA LEU A 594 -30.71 5.04 0.74
C LEU A 594 -31.89 4.30 1.38
N VAL A 595 -31.91 4.19 2.71
CA VAL A 595 -33.04 3.62 3.46
C VAL A 595 -34.28 4.51 3.32
N ASP A 596 -34.07 5.83 3.37
CA ASP A 596 -35.13 6.84 3.25
C ASP A 596 -35.55 7.10 1.79
N HIS A 597 -34.85 6.49 0.82
CA HIS A 597 -35.21 6.51 -0.59
C HIS A 597 -35.43 5.07 -1.10
N ALA A 598 -36.25 4.32 -0.36
CA ALA A 598 -36.63 2.95 -0.69
C ALA A 598 -38.08 2.87 -1.19
N ILE A 599 -38.29 2.13 -2.29
CA ILE A 599 -39.62 1.81 -2.82
C ILE A 599 -39.86 0.32 -2.54
N ASP A 600 -40.95 0.02 -1.83
CA ASP A 600 -41.29 -1.34 -1.37
C ASP A 600 -40.13 -2.03 -0.63
N GLY A 601 -39.41 -1.27 0.19
CA GLY A 601 -38.26 -1.75 0.98
C GLY A 601 -36.97 -1.96 0.17
N VAL A 602 -36.97 -1.71 -1.13
CA VAL A 602 -35.77 -1.77 -1.98
C VAL A 602 -35.16 -0.37 -2.08
N PRO A 603 -33.91 -0.14 -1.65
CA PRO A 603 -33.23 1.15 -1.80
C PRO A 603 -32.94 1.48 -3.27
N TYR A 604 -33.28 2.70 -3.67
CA TYR A 604 -32.94 3.27 -4.98
C TYR A 604 -31.94 4.40 -4.81
N HIS A 605 -30.92 4.45 -5.65
CA HIS A 605 -30.01 5.59 -5.66
C HIS A 605 -30.76 6.83 -6.21
N PRO A 606 -30.87 7.93 -5.45
CA PRO A 606 -31.57 9.12 -5.90
C PRO A 606 -30.87 9.78 -7.09
N GLY A 607 -31.63 10.27 -8.07
CA GLY A 607 -31.09 10.95 -9.23
C GLY A 607 -30.28 12.20 -8.86
N VAL A 608 -30.70 12.94 -7.83
CA VAL A 608 -29.99 14.12 -7.32
C VAL A 608 -28.61 13.76 -6.74
N MET A 609 -28.46 12.58 -6.15
CA MET A 609 -27.15 12.10 -5.70
C MET A 609 -26.28 11.68 -6.87
N ALA A 610 -26.85 11.18 -7.97
CA ALA A 610 -26.08 10.94 -9.20
C ALA A 610 -25.57 12.24 -9.85
N ILE A 611 -26.33 13.33 -9.76
CA ILE A 611 -25.88 14.67 -10.16
C ILE A 611 -24.70 15.13 -9.30
N GLU A 612 -24.77 14.89 -7.99
CA GLU A 612 -23.66 15.15 -7.07
C GLU A 612 -22.40 14.39 -7.48
N MET A 613 -22.52 13.07 -7.75
CA MET A 613 -21.41 12.27 -8.27
C MET A 613 -20.77 12.86 -9.53
N PHE A 614 -21.59 13.45 -10.42
CA PHE A 614 -21.08 14.12 -11.62
C PHE A 614 -20.31 15.40 -11.27
N ALA A 615 -20.81 16.22 -10.34
CA ALA A 615 -20.13 17.42 -9.88
C ALA A 615 -18.77 17.10 -9.24
N GLU A 616 -18.74 16.17 -8.28
CA GLU A 616 -17.51 15.78 -7.58
C GLU A 616 -16.42 15.33 -8.56
N ASN A 617 -16.79 14.47 -9.52
CA ASN A 617 -15.85 13.96 -10.52
C ASN A 617 -15.38 15.05 -11.50
N ALA A 618 -16.26 15.94 -11.93
CA ALA A 618 -15.90 17.04 -12.82
C ALA A 618 -14.96 18.04 -12.13
N LEU A 619 -15.21 18.36 -10.86
CA LEU A 619 -14.38 19.26 -10.04
C LEU A 619 -13.04 18.63 -9.67
N LEU A 620 -13.02 17.34 -9.36
CA LEU A 620 -11.77 16.62 -9.13
C LEU A 620 -10.89 16.62 -10.38
N LEU A 621 -11.46 16.35 -11.56
CA LEU A 621 -10.74 16.44 -12.84
C LEU A 621 -10.28 17.88 -13.17
N ASN A 622 -10.94 18.91 -12.61
CA ASN A 622 -10.66 20.32 -12.90
C ASN A 622 -10.58 21.19 -11.62
N PRO A 623 -9.53 21.02 -10.79
CA PRO A 623 -9.44 21.65 -9.46
C PRO A 623 -9.52 23.19 -9.44
N GLU A 624 -9.15 23.84 -10.54
CA GLU A 624 -9.14 25.31 -10.71
C GLU A 624 -10.53 25.91 -10.97
N TYR A 625 -11.57 25.08 -11.12
CA TYR A 625 -12.92 25.51 -11.47
C TYR A 625 -13.90 25.32 -10.31
N CYS A 626 -15.03 26.03 -10.35
CA CYS A 626 -16.20 25.81 -9.51
C CYS A 626 -17.41 25.39 -10.35
N LEU A 627 -18.39 24.76 -9.71
CA LEU A 627 -19.60 24.26 -10.36
C LEU A 627 -20.51 25.43 -10.76
N ALA A 628 -20.91 25.49 -12.02
CA ALA A 628 -21.88 26.46 -12.53
C ALA A 628 -23.27 25.83 -12.71
N GLY A 629 -23.34 24.57 -13.12
CA GLY A 629 -24.61 23.89 -13.35
C GLY A 629 -24.48 22.69 -14.28
N PHE A 630 -25.59 22.31 -14.90
CA PHE A 630 -25.69 21.07 -15.69
C PHE A 630 -26.52 21.27 -16.95
N GLU A 631 -26.22 20.51 -17.99
CA GLU A 631 -26.96 20.46 -19.26
C GLU A 631 -27.27 18.99 -19.59
N ASP A 632 -28.37 18.75 -20.30
CA ASP A 632 -28.71 17.45 -20.89
C ASP A 632 -28.63 16.26 -19.90
N VAL A 633 -29.07 16.47 -18.65
CA VAL A 633 -29.13 15.41 -17.64
C VAL A 633 -30.20 14.41 -18.02
N LYS A 634 -29.85 13.13 -17.99
CA LYS A 634 -30.73 11.99 -18.31
C LYS A 634 -30.67 10.97 -17.20
N PHE A 635 -31.82 10.72 -16.58
CA PHE A 635 -32.00 9.62 -15.65
C PHE A 635 -32.52 8.40 -16.41
N GLY A 636 -31.60 7.53 -16.82
CA GLY A 636 -31.90 6.31 -17.56
C GLY A 636 -32.35 5.15 -16.66
N LEU A 637 -31.46 4.20 -16.40
CA LEU A 637 -31.78 2.99 -15.64
C LEU A 637 -31.58 3.22 -14.14
N PRO A 638 -32.58 2.93 -13.28
CA PRO A 638 -32.43 3.10 -11.84
C PRO A 638 -31.36 2.15 -11.28
N ILE A 639 -30.59 2.64 -10.31
CA ILE A 639 -29.65 1.84 -9.52
C ILE A 639 -30.41 1.36 -8.28
N LYS A 640 -30.49 0.04 -8.09
CA LYS A 640 -31.24 -0.60 -7.00
C LYS A 640 -30.32 -1.52 -6.21
N LEU A 641 -30.33 -1.43 -4.88
CA LEU A 641 -29.51 -2.28 -4.03
C LEU A 641 -30.32 -3.54 -3.66
N LEU A 642 -30.15 -4.61 -4.45
CA LEU A 642 -30.89 -5.88 -4.26
C LEU A 642 -30.18 -6.86 -3.33
N LYS A 643 -28.84 -6.78 -3.19
CA LYS A 643 -28.00 -7.75 -2.48
C LYS A 643 -26.92 -7.07 -1.63
N GLY A 644 -27.32 -6.13 -0.77
CA GLY A 644 -26.38 -5.33 0.02
C GLY A 644 -25.74 -4.24 -0.83
N GLU A 645 -24.41 -4.12 -0.74
CA GLU A 645 -23.65 -3.05 -1.39
C GLU A 645 -23.59 -3.21 -2.92
N MET A 646 -23.47 -2.09 -3.63
CA MET A 646 -23.32 -2.06 -5.08
C MET A 646 -22.23 -1.08 -5.50
N THR A 647 -21.24 -1.58 -6.24
CA THR A 647 -20.20 -0.77 -6.86
C THR A 647 -20.70 -0.14 -8.15
N VAL A 648 -20.49 1.17 -8.29
CA VAL A 648 -20.76 1.98 -9.49
C VAL A 648 -19.51 2.78 -9.86
N ARG A 649 -19.43 3.21 -11.11
CA ARG A 649 -18.30 4.00 -11.63
C ARG A 649 -18.79 5.26 -12.32
N THR A 650 -18.11 6.36 -12.08
CA THR A 650 -18.36 7.62 -12.80
C THR A 650 -17.25 7.84 -13.82
N VAL A 651 -17.63 7.89 -15.09
CA VAL A 651 -16.76 8.32 -16.19
C VAL A 651 -16.96 9.82 -16.36
N ALA A 652 -15.91 10.62 -16.25
CA ALA A 652 -15.93 12.06 -16.50
C ALA A 652 -14.91 12.42 -17.59
N GLU A 653 -15.37 13.00 -18.70
CA GLU A 653 -14.54 13.32 -19.87
C GLU A 653 -14.74 14.78 -20.25
N ILE A 654 -13.66 15.54 -20.46
CA ILE A 654 -13.76 16.92 -20.94
C ILE A 654 -14.35 16.91 -22.36
N SER A 655 -15.57 17.43 -22.49
CA SER A 655 -16.27 17.49 -23.78
C SER A 655 -15.86 18.72 -24.58
N ARG A 656 -15.79 19.89 -23.94
CA ARG A 656 -15.41 21.15 -24.58
C ARG A 656 -14.91 22.19 -23.58
N ARG A 657 -14.09 23.13 -24.07
CA ARG A 657 -13.59 24.30 -23.33
C ARG A 657 -13.94 25.58 -24.10
N LYS A 658 -14.40 26.62 -23.42
CA LYS A 658 -14.69 27.93 -24.03
C LYS A 658 -14.44 29.06 -23.03
N ARG A 659 -13.43 29.89 -23.27
CA ARG A 659 -13.00 30.97 -22.36
C ARG A 659 -12.79 30.43 -20.93
N ASP A 660 -13.57 30.92 -19.98
CA ASP A 660 -13.49 30.57 -18.56
C ASP A 660 -14.38 29.37 -18.20
N HIS A 661 -15.03 28.74 -19.19
CA HIS A 661 -15.94 27.62 -18.97
C HIS A 661 -15.39 26.31 -19.52
N ILE A 662 -15.72 25.23 -18.82
CA ILE A 662 -15.48 23.85 -19.25
C ILE A 662 -16.75 23.02 -19.08
N TRP A 663 -16.97 22.13 -20.03
CA TRP A 663 -18.07 21.16 -19.99
C TRP A 663 -17.49 19.77 -19.90
N VAL A 664 -17.90 19.02 -18.87
CA VAL A 664 -17.44 17.67 -18.59
C VAL A 664 -18.61 16.73 -18.77
N SER A 665 -18.49 15.82 -19.73
CA SER A 665 -19.48 14.77 -19.97
C SER A 665 -19.31 13.69 -18.90
N CYS A 666 -20.35 13.47 -18.11
CA CYS A 666 -20.35 12.46 -17.06
C CYS A 666 -21.34 11.33 -17.37
N ARG A 667 -20.94 10.09 -17.07
CA ARG A 667 -21.78 8.89 -17.13
C ARG A 667 -21.61 8.08 -15.85
N LEU A 668 -22.72 7.66 -15.24
CA LEU A 668 -22.73 6.73 -14.11
C LEU A 668 -23.01 5.33 -14.64
N GLU A 669 -22.10 4.39 -14.38
CA GLU A 669 -22.11 3.05 -14.97
C GLU A 669 -21.93 1.96 -13.90
N SER A 670 -22.41 0.74 -14.18
CA SER A 670 -22.13 -0.45 -13.35
C SER A 670 -21.78 -1.66 -14.20
N ASP A 671 -21.08 -2.62 -13.59
CA ASP A 671 -20.77 -3.88 -14.25
C ASP A 671 -21.98 -4.81 -14.32
N LEU A 672 -22.11 -5.52 -15.45
CA LEU A 672 -23.01 -6.66 -15.57
C LEU A 672 -22.29 -7.89 -15.02
N LYS A 673 -22.71 -8.36 -13.85
CA LYS A 673 -22.18 -9.55 -13.18
C LYS A 673 -23.13 -10.73 -13.33
N ASN A 674 -22.59 -11.93 -13.58
CA ASN A 674 -23.36 -13.17 -13.58
C ASN A 674 -23.57 -13.68 -12.14
N SER A 675 -24.27 -14.82 -11.96
CA SER A 675 -24.51 -15.40 -10.63
C SER A 675 -23.25 -15.86 -9.89
N LYS A 676 -22.11 -16.00 -10.59
CA LYS A 676 -20.79 -16.30 -10.03
C LYS A 676 -19.95 -15.05 -9.74
N GLY A 677 -20.48 -13.86 -10.02
CA GLY A 677 -19.78 -12.58 -9.82
C GLY A 677 -18.85 -12.16 -10.96
N GLU A 678 -18.78 -12.93 -12.04
CA GLU A 678 -17.92 -12.63 -13.20
C GLU A 678 -18.55 -11.50 -14.03
N ILE A 679 -17.72 -10.51 -14.40
CA ILE A 679 -18.11 -9.37 -15.23
C ILE A 679 -18.21 -9.83 -16.70
N PHE A 680 -19.27 -9.46 -17.40
CA PHE A 680 -19.42 -9.76 -18.82
C PHE A 680 -20.13 -8.63 -19.58
N GLY A 681 -19.83 -8.49 -20.88
CA GLY A 681 -20.47 -7.48 -21.73
C GLY A 681 -19.96 -6.05 -21.47
N LYS A 682 -20.66 -5.07 -22.06
CA LYS A 682 -20.36 -3.64 -21.84
C LYS A 682 -20.99 -3.15 -20.53
N PRO A 683 -20.38 -2.18 -19.84
CA PRO A 683 -20.98 -1.56 -18.66
C PRO A 683 -22.39 -1.03 -18.95
N ARG A 684 -23.26 -1.14 -17.94
CA ARG A 684 -24.61 -0.58 -17.99
C ARG A 684 -24.55 0.89 -17.61
N VAL A 685 -24.92 1.77 -18.53
CA VAL A 685 -25.09 3.20 -18.25
C VAL A 685 -26.44 3.43 -17.55
N HIS A 686 -26.39 4.07 -16.37
CA HIS A 686 -27.55 4.40 -15.55
C HIS A 686 -28.02 5.82 -15.79
N HIS A 687 -27.12 6.78 -15.63
CA HIS A 687 -27.40 8.21 -15.76
C HIS A 687 -26.29 8.87 -16.56
N SER A 688 -26.59 10.00 -17.20
CA SER A 688 -25.60 10.81 -17.89
C SER A 688 -25.97 12.28 -17.80
N GLY A 689 -24.99 13.17 -17.92
CA GLY A 689 -25.23 14.60 -17.99
C GLY A 689 -23.95 15.35 -18.35
N LEU A 690 -24.10 16.62 -18.71
CA LEU A 690 -22.97 17.50 -19.00
C LEU A 690 -22.82 18.50 -17.86
N VAL A 691 -21.73 18.41 -17.12
CA VAL A 691 -21.43 19.33 -16.01
C VAL A 691 -20.77 20.57 -16.57
N ARG A 692 -21.27 21.74 -16.22
CA ARG A 692 -20.62 23.02 -16.50
C ARG A 692 -19.85 23.50 -15.29
N LEU A 693 -18.59 23.83 -15.54
CA LEU A 693 -17.74 24.50 -14.56
C LEU A 693 -17.28 25.85 -15.11
N VAL A 694 -17.02 26.78 -14.19
CA VAL A 694 -16.47 28.11 -14.47
C VAL A 694 -15.17 28.30 -13.67
N LEU A 695 -14.20 28.97 -14.27
CA LEU A 695 -12.89 29.19 -13.65
C LEU A 695 -13.06 29.98 -12.34
N LYS A 696 -12.41 29.54 -11.26
CA LYS A 696 -12.43 30.24 -9.97
C LYS A 696 -11.89 31.66 -10.16
N SER A 697 -12.62 32.63 -9.63
CA SER A 697 -12.29 34.05 -9.70
C SER A 697 -12.86 34.77 -8.48
N ASN A 698 -12.19 35.84 -8.05
CA ASN A 698 -12.73 36.73 -7.01
C ASN A 698 -13.97 37.53 -7.49
N ASP A 699 -14.16 37.61 -8.82
CA ASP A 699 -15.33 38.25 -9.43
C ASP A 699 -15.93 37.31 -10.49
N LEU A 700 -17.10 36.76 -10.18
CA LEU A 700 -17.92 35.93 -11.08
C LEU A 700 -19.12 36.71 -11.64
N THR A 701 -19.21 38.02 -11.42
CA THR A 701 -20.39 38.83 -11.74
C THR A 701 -20.80 38.74 -13.20
N LYS A 702 -19.83 38.73 -14.13
CA LYS A 702 -20.10 38.58 -15.57
C LYS A 702 -20.71 37.23 -15.92
N HIS A 703 -20.26 36.16 -15.26
CA HIS A 703 -20.82 34.82 -15.45
C HIS A 703 -22.22 34.76 -14.87
N LEU A 704 -22.40 35.18 -13.61
CA LEU A 704 -23.70 35.20 -12.94
C LEU A 704 -24.73 36.03 -13.72
N ALA A 705 -24.34 37.18 -14.28
CA ALA A 705 -25.23 37.98 -15.11
C ALA A 705 -25.69 37.26 -16.39
N ALA A 706 -24.83 36.43 -17.00
CA ALA A 706 -25.19 35.61 -18.15
C ALA A 706 -26.15 34.48 -17.75
N GLU A 707 -25.89 33.78 -16.63
CA GLU A 707 -26.78 32.74 -16.11
C GLU A 707 -28.16 33.29 -15.72
N ILE A 708 -28.21 34.47 -15.09
CA ILE A 708 -29.45 35.16 -14.71
C ILE A 708 -30.29 35.50 -15.95
N HIS A 709 -29.66 35.83 -17.08
CA HIS A 709 -30.40 36.06 -18.33
C HIS A 709 -31.08 34.79 -18.83
N ASP A 710 -30.49 33.63 -18.56
CA ASP A 710 -30.94 32.32 -19.01
C ASP A 710 -31.81 31.58 -17.99
N ILE A 711 -32.26 32.20 -16.89
CA ILE A 711 -33.25 31.58 -15.97
C ILE A 711 -34.66 31.53 -16.60
N PRO A 712 -35.55 30.62 -16.15
CA PRO A 712 -36.92 30.58 -16.66
C PRO A 712 -37.74 31.79 -16.19
N ASP A 713 -38.50 32.40 -17.10
CA ASP A 713 -39.39 33.52 -16.79
C ASP A 713 -40.74 33.01 -16.24
N ILE A 714 -40.69 32.46 -15.03
CA ILE A 714 -41.84 31.88 -14.31
C ILE A 714 -42.29 32.74 -13.12
N GLY A 715 -41.71 33.93 -12.98
CA GLY A 715 -41.96 34.87 -11.89
C GLY A 715 -41.41 34.42 -10.53
N ILE A 716 -41.61 35.27 -9.52
CA ILE A 716 -41.04 35.10 -8.18
C ILE A 716 -42.02 34.31 -7.28
N PRO A 717 -41.56 33.23 -6.61
CA PRO A 717 -42.33 32.52 -5.57
C PRO A 717 -42.88 33.46 -4.50
N ALA A 718 -44.19 33.39 -4.21
CA ALA A 718 -44.83 34.31 -3.27
C ALA A 718 -44.35 34.14 -1.82
N LYS A 719 -44.50 35.20 -1.03
CA LYS A 719 -44.44 35.15 0.44
C LYS A 719 -45.85 34.84 0.96
N GLY A 720 -45.97 33.99 1.98
CA GLY A 720 -47.26 33.62 2.55
C GLY A 720 -47.17 32.53 3.61
N GLU A 721 -48.31 32.26 4.23
CA GLU A 721 -48.50 31.08 5.09
C GLU A 721 -48.64 29.81 4.25
N LEU A 722 -48.43 28.64 4.86
CA LEU A 722 -48.56 27.36 4.17
C LEU A 722 -50.05 27.01 4.00
N ALA A 723 -50.51 26.86 2.76
CA ALA A 723 -51.78 26.20 2.46
C ALA A 723 -51.73 24.70 2.83
N HIS A 724 -50.57 24.07 2.64
CA HIS A 724 -50.34 22.69 3.06
C HIS A 724 -48.98 22.50 3.71
N HIS A 725 -48.96 21.85 4.87
CA HIS A 725 -47.72 21.50 5.59
C HIS A 725 -46.96 20.36 4.92
N SER A 726 -45.70 20.15 5.29
CA SER A 726 -44.86 19.04 4.79
C SER A 726 -45.52 17.66 4.90
N SER A 727 -46.33 17.41 5.94
CA SER A 727 -47.06 16.15 6.11
C SER A 727 -47.99 15.84 4.92
N PHE A 728 -48.60 16.87 4.30
CA PHE A 728 -49.41 16.71 3.10
C PHE A 728 -48.59 16.12 1.93
N ILE A 729 -47.31 16.48 1.83
CA ILE A 729 -46.41 16.08 0.76
C ILE A 729 -45.97 14.62 0.99
N TYR A 730 -45.50 14.30 2.19
CA TYR A 730 -44.97 12.96 2.50
C TYR A 730 -46.02 11.90 2.79
N LEU A 731 -47.31 12.26 2.72
CA LEU A 731 -48.38 11.28 2.53
C LEU A 731 -48.41 10.71 1.09
N ARG A 732 -47.81 11.42 0.12
CA ARG A 732 -47.84 11.09 -1.31
C ARG A 732 -46.51 10.60 -1.85
N PHE A 733 -45.40 11.06 -1.26
CA PHE A 733 -44.05 10.58 -1.61
C PHE A 733 -43.56 9.52 -0.63
N PHE A 734 -42.74 8.58 -1.13
CA PHE A 734 -42.14 7.50 -0.33
C PHE A 734 -40.90 7.93 0.49
N HIS A 735 -40.55 9.22 0.46
CA HIS A 735 -39.33 9.75 1.08
C HIS A 735 -39.38 9.72 2.62
N GLY A 736 -38.38 9.06 3.20
CA GLY A 736 -38.07 9.09 4.62
C GLY A 736 -37.37 10.38 5.05
N PRO A 737 -37.13 10.57 6.36
CA PRO A 737 -36.73 11.84 6.97
C PRO A 737 -35.49 12.52 6.37
N ARG A 738 -34.50 11.77 5.84
CA ARG A 738 -33.30 12.35 5.18
C ARG A 738 -33.53 12.88 3.77
N PHE A 739 -34.72 12.68 3.20
CA PHE A 739 -35.09 13.13 1.85
C PHE A 739 -36.36 13.99 1.83
N GLN A 740 -36.80 14.43 3.01
CA GLN A 740 -37.93 15.34 3.16
C GLN A 740 -37.50 16.80 2.92
N SER A 741 -37.05 17.12 1.70
CA SER A 741 -36.49 18.43 1.32
C SER A 741 -37.52 19.51 1.00
N HIS A 742 -38.81 19.19 0.91
CA HIS A 742 -39.89 20.15 0.74
C HIS A 742 -40.60 20.47 2.06
N GLY A 743 -40.64 21.76 2.44
CA GLY A 743 -41.17 22.23 3.72
C GLY A 743 -42.68 22.47 3.77
N GLY A 744 -43.33 22.59 2.61
CA GLY A 744 -44.77 22.78 2.50
C GLY A 744 -45.15 23.64 1.29
N ILE A 745 -46.42 23.63 0.92
CA ILE A 745 -46.97 24.42 -0.19
C ILE A 745 -47.57 25.71 0.34
N ILE A 746 -47.19 26.83 -0.27
CA ILE A 746 -47.72 28.16 0.02
C ILE A 746 -49.05 28.34 -0.72
N ARG A 747 -49.08 28.04 -2.03
CA ARG A 747 -50.28 28.15 -2.88
C ARG A 747 -50.08 27.47 -4.23
N GLY A 748 -51.19 27.16 -4.90
CA GLY A 748 -51.22 26.93 -6.35
C GLY A 748 -51.10 28.23 -7.14
N ILE A 749 -50.58 28.16 -8.36
CA ILE A 749 -50.46 29.30 -9.29
C ILE A 749 -50.81 28.89 -10.73
N GLY A 750 -50.99 29.89 -11.57
CA GLY A 750 -51.26 29.70 -13.00
C GLY A 750 -52.72 29.38 -13.31
N ASP A 751 -53.03 29.30 -14.60
CA ASP A 751 -54.35 28.92 -15.12
C ASP A 751 -54.36 27.45 -15.55
N ALA A 752 -55.41 27.04 -16.28
CA ALA A 752 -55.58 25.65 -16.74
C ALA A 752 -54.44 25.18 -17.67
N ASP A 753 -53.76 26.09 -18.37
CA ASP A 753 -52.74 25.77 -19.37
C ASP A 753 -51.30 25.89 -18.82
N SER A 754 -51.11 26.68 -17.74
CA SER A 754 -49.79 26.93 -17.13
C SER A 754 -49.81 26.76 -15.60
N ARG A 755 -50.35 25.64 -15.12
CA ARG A 755 -50.47 25.34 -13.68
C ARG A 755 -49.09 25.17 -13.00
N GLY A 756 -48.98 25.62 -11.76
CA GLY A 756 -47.77 25.50 -10.94
C GLY A 756 -48.05 25.58 -9.44
N ALA A 757 -46.99 25.55 -8.63
CA ALA A 757 -47.08 25.70 -7.18
C ALA A 757 -45.91 26.52 -6.61
N ASP A 758 -46.20 27.35 -5.61
CA ASP A 758 -45.23 28.01 -4.75
C ASP A 758 -45.06 27.19 -3.46
N GLY A 759 -43.81 26.93 -3.05
CA GLY A 759 -43.50 26.10 -1.88
C GLY A 759 -42.25 26.57 -1.13
N ILE A 760 -41.86 25.78 -0.11
CA ILE A 760 -40.65 25.97 0.70
C ILE A 760 -39.62 24.89 0.40
N ALA A 761 -38.39 25.28 0.07
CA ALA A 761 -37.26 24.37 -0.09
C ALA A 761 -36.47 24.30 1.23
N LEU A 762 -36.04 23.11 1.61
CA LEU A 762 -35.23 22.87 2.80
C LEU A 762 -33.81 22.48 2.41
N MET A 763 -32.86 23.10 3.08
CA MET A 763 -31.47 22.69 3.06
C MET A 763 -31.27 21.45 3.94
N ARG A 764 -30.12 20.79 3.78
CA ARG A 764 -29.83 19.52 4.43
C ARG A 764 -29.85 19.58 5.97
N HIS A 765 -29.38 20.68 6.56
CA HIS A 765 -29.43 20.91 8.02
C HIS A 765 -30.83 21.24 8.54
N GLN A 766 -31.81 21.44 7.65
CA GLN A 766 -33.22 21.71 7.99
C GLN A 766 -34.11 20.46 7.83
N LEU A 767 -33.54 19.33 7.41
CA LEU A 767 -34.27 18.08 7.23
C LEU A 767 -34.65 17.46 8.59
N PRO A 768 -35.73 16.66 8.65
CA PRO A 768 -36.10 15.91 9.86
C PRO A 768 -34.98 15.01 10.41
N ALA A 769 -34.12 14.48 9.53
CA ALA A 769 -32.86 13.84 9.89
C ALA A 769 -31.76 14.36 8.98
N THR A 770 -30.63 14.76 9.57
CA THR A 770 -29.58 15.51 8.87
C THR A 770 -28.39 14.66 8.46
N ASP A 771 -28.23 13.47 9.06
CA ASP A 771 -27.12 12.55 8.80
C ASP A 771 -27.34 11.78 7.49
N GLN A 772 -26.72 12.19 6.40
CA GLN A 772 -26.84 11.51 5.11
C GLN A 772 -25.70 10.51 4.86
N PHE A 773 -24.58 10.64 5.59
CA PHE A 773 -23.42 9.75 5.48
C PHE A 773 -23.00 9.22 6.86
N GLU A 774 -22.44 8.01 6.91
CA GLU A 774 -22.02 7.35 8.17
C GLU A 774 -21.06 8.20 9.02
N CYS A 775 -20.12 8.91 8.38
CA CYS A 775 -19.13 9.74 9.06
C CYS A 775 -19.76 10.92 9.84
N GLU A 776 -20.98 11.34 9.50
CA GLU A 776 -21.67 12.40 10.22
C GLU A 776 -22.18 11.95 11.58
N GLY A 777 -22.39 10.64 11.77
CA GLY A 777 -22.71 10.05 13.06
C GLY A 777 -21.57 10.15 14.09
N ILE A 778 -20.34 10.38 13.63
CA ILE A 778 -19.15 10.56 14.47
C ILE A 778 -18.63 12.01 14.51
N GLY A 779 -19.41 12.96 13.98
CA GLY A 779 -19.15 14.40 14.06
C GLY A 779 -18.40 15.01 12.87
N GLU A 780 -18.17 14.27 11.79
CA GLU A 780 -17.65 14.86 10.54
C GLU A 780 -18.74 15.64 9.78
N THR A 781 -18.32 16.59 8.95
CA THR A 781 -19.23 17.39 8.10
C THR A 781 -18.95 17.09 6.64
N VAL A 782 -19.96 16.60 5.92
CA VAL A 782 -19.88 16.36 4.47
C VAL A 782 -20.40 17.58 3.72
N LEU A 783 -19.68 18.03 2.69
CA LEU A 783 -20.11 19.11 1.80
C LEU A 783 -20.51 18.53 0.44
N LEU A 784 -21.68 18.94 -0.07
CA LEU A 784 -22.18 18.53 -1.39
C LEU A 784 -22.23 19.76 -2.30
N GLU A 785 -21.67 19.63 -3.50
CA GLU A 785 -21.41 20.72 -4.44
C GLU A 785 -22.65 21.13 -5.23
N SER A 786 -23.52 20.17 -5.57
CA SER A 786 -24.67 20.37 -6.45
C SER A 786 -25.94 20.85 -5.74
N LEU A 787 -25.92 20.96 -4.41
CA LEU A 787 -27.09 21.26 -3.57
C LEU A 787 -28.26 20.28 -3.82
N PRO A 788 -28.03 18.94 -3.67
CA PRO A 788 -29.00 17.93 -4.12
C PRO A 788 -30.37 18.04 -3.46
N MET A 789 -30.45 18.55 -2.23
CA MET A 789 -31.74 18.74 -1.54
C MET A 789 -32.60 19.84 -2.16
N LEU A 790 -32.00 20.90 -2.72
CA LEU A 790 -32.76 21.95 -3.41
C LEU A 790 -33.26 21.46 -4.78
N ILE A 791 -32.44 20.67 -5.47
CA ILE A 791 -32.85 20.00 -6.71
C ILE A 791 -34.03 19.06 -6.42
N GLU A 792 -33.93 18.27 -5.35
CA GLU A 792 -34.97 17.34 -4.92
C GLU A 792 -36.26 18.06 -4.51
N ALA A 793 -36.17 19.17 -3.78
CA ALA A 793 -37.34 19.99 -3.46
C ALA A 793 -38.05 20.46 -4.73
N GLY A 794 -37.29 20.86 -5.75
CA GLY A 794 -37.80 21.18 -7.08
C GLY A 794 -38.50 20.01 -7.77
N PHE A 795 -37.93 18.80 -7.68
CA PHE A 795 -38.55 17.57 -8.20
C PHE A 795 -39.87 17.27 -7.50
N GLN A 796 -39.91 17.38 -6.17
CA GLN A 796 -41.11 17.13 -5.38
C GLN A 796 -42.21 18.16 -5.67
N ASN A 797 -41.87 19.44 -5.80
CA ASN A 797 -42.85 20.50 -6.12
C ASN A 797 -43.43 20.34 -7.54
N ALA A 798 -42.60 20.06 -8.55
CA ALA A 798 -43.06 19.75 -9.91
C ALA A 798 -43.87 18.44 -9.97
N GLY A 799 -43.49 17.46 -9.14
CA GLY A 799 -44.23 16.20 -8.98
C GLY A 799 -45.64 16.44 -8.44
N LEU A 800 -45.81 17.31 -7.44
CA LEU A 800 -47.13 17.68 -6.92
C LEU A 800 -48.00 18.38 -7.97
N VAL A 801 -47.43 19.27 -8.78
CA VAL A 801 -48.14 19.90 -9.90
C VAL A 801 -48.62 18.83 -10.90
N SER A 802 -47.79 17.83 -11.21
CA SER A 802 -48.19 16.71 -12.07
C SER A 802 -49.27 15.83 -11.43
N MET A 803 -49.23 15.64 -10.11
CA MET A 803 -50.27 14.88 -9.38
C MET A 803 -51.61 15.60 -9.40
N GLU A 804 -51.62 16.93 -9.21
CA GLU A 804 -52.84 17.75 -9.26
C GLU A 804 -53.43 17.76 -10.68
N VAL A 805 -52.62 18.06 -11.68
CA VAL A 805 -53.08 18.31 -13.06
C VAL A 805 -53.33 17.01 -13.81
N ASP A 806 -52.38 16.08 -13.75
CA ASP A 806 -52.39 14.89 -14.58
C ASP A 806 -52.88 13.64 -13.83
N GLY A 807 -52.99 13.70 -12.48
CA GLY A 807 -53.42 12.57 -11.67
C GLY A 807 -52.42 11.42 -11.66
N LEU A 808 -51.13 11.71 -11.84
CA LEU A 808 -50.07 10.71 -12.03
C LEU A 808 -48.94 10.89 -11.02
N MET A 809 -48.53 9.78 -10.41
CA MET A 809 -47.24 9.68 -9.73
C MET A 809 -46.14 9.61 -10.78
N SER A 810 -45.11 10.45 -10.66
CA SER A 810 -44.06 10.57 -11.67
C SER A 810 -42.66 10.51 -11.07
N LEU A 811 -41.68 10.15 -11.91
CA LEU A 811 -40.26 10.14 -11.57
C LEU A 811 -39.47 11.01 -12.54
N PRO A 812 -38.40 11.68 -12.07
CA PRO A 812 -37.54 12.47 -12.94
C PRO A 812 -36.82 11.58 -13.97
N VAL A 813 -36.85 12.00 -15.23
CA VAL A 813 -36.17 11.31 -16.35
C VAL A 813 -35.13 12.19 -17.04
N GLY A 814 -35.12 13.49 -16.78
CA GLY A 814 -34.04 14.37 -17.23
C GLY A 814 -34.26 15.85 -16.91
N ILE A 815 -33.23 16.65 -17.16
CA ILE A 815 -33.21 18.12 -17.01
C ILE A 815 -32.47 18.67 -18.22
N GLU A 816 -33.04 19.63 -18.94
CA GLU A 816 -32.38 20.22 -20.11
C GLU A 816 -31.24 21.14 -19.69
N TRP A 817 -31.49 21.99 -18.71
CA TRP A 817 -30.52 22.97 -18.23
C TRP A 817 -30.77 23.31 -16.77
N MET A 818 -29.69 23.46 -16.00
CA MET A 818 -29.71 23.85 -14.60
C MET A 818 -28.54 24.79 -14.31
N THR A 819 -28.76 25.77 -13.45
CA THR A 819 -27.72 26.66 -12.94
C THR A 819 -27.80 26.75 -11.42
N ILE A 820 -26.64 26.92 -10.79
CA ILE A 820 -26.47 27.21 -9.37
C ILE A 820 -25.81 28.58 -9.29
N LEU A 821 -26.47 29.54 -8.64
CA LEU A 821 -26.07 30.95 -8.62
C LEU A 821 -25.48 31.37 -7.28
N ALA A 822 -25.91 30.72 -6.19
CA ALA A 822 -25.44 30.98 -4.84
C ALA A 822 -25.57 29.73 -3.96
N VAL A 823 -24.80 29.70 -2.87
CA VAL A 823 -24.96 28.74 -1.77
C VAL A 823 -25.68 29.48 -0.64
N PRO A 824 -26.87 29.03 -0.20
CA PRO A 824 -27.61 29.69 0.88
C PRO A 824 -26.89 29.65 2.23
N ASP A 825 -27.13 30.68 3.05
CA ASP A 825 -26.68 30.68 4.45
C ASP A 825 -27.51 29.71 5.32
N GLU A 826 -26.93 29.22 6.43
CA GLU A 826 -27.55 28.21 7.31
C GLU A 826 -28.94 28.64 7.87
N GLY A 827 -29.19 29.94 8.03
CA GLY A 827 -30.48 30.47 8.50
C GLY A 827 -31.48 30.83 7.41
N GLU A 828 -31.09 30.74 6.14
CA GLU A 828 -31.87 31.33 5.06
C GLU A 828 -33.15 30.57 4.76
N LYS A 829 -34.25 31.31 4.57
CA LYS A 829 -35.56 30.75 4.22
C LYS A 829 -35.73 30.74 2.71
N LEU A 830 -35.76 29.55 2.14
CA LEU A 830 -35.84 29.34 0.70
C LEU A 830 -37.27 29.09 0.25
N ARG A 831 -37.66 29.76 -0.84
CA ARG A 831 -38.94 29.53 -1.52
C ARG A 831 -38.65 28.97 -2.90
N LEU A 832 -39.54 28.13 -3.38
CA LEU A 832 -39.46 27.61 -4.75
C LEU A 832 -40.79 27.76 -5.48
N ARG A 833 -40.69 27.80 -6.81
CA ARG A 833 -41.82 27.74 -7.73
C ARG A 833 -41.52 26.69 -8.79
N SER A 834 -42.50 25.87 -9.11
CA SER A 834 -42.51 25.07 -10.33
C SER A 834 -43.72 25.41 -11.19
N ILE A 835 -43.55 25.44 -12.51
CA ILE A 835 -44.63 25.59 -13.49
C ILE A 835 -44.53 24.47 -14.52
N ARG A 836 -45.65 23.83 -14.82
CA ARG A 836 -45.77 22.86 -15.91
C ARG A 836 -45.83 23.61 -17.24
N THR A 837 -44.85 23.38 -18.10
CA THR A 837 -44.67 24.10 -19.37
C THR A 837 -45.10 23.28 -20.59
N ALA A 838 -45.10 21.95 -20.51
CA ALA A 838 -45.57 21.09 -21.59
C ALA A 838 -45.94 19.67 -21.12
N LEU A 839 -46.69 18.96 -21.97
CA LEU A 839 -46.88 17.51 -21.92
C LEU A 839 -46.31 16.91 -23.21
N GLU A 840 -45.27 16.10 -23.08
CA GLU A 840 -44.61 15.37 -24.17
C GLU A 840 -45.27 13.98 -24.38
N GLU A 841 -44.96 13.33 -25.51
CA GLU A 841 -45.42 11.97 -25.79
C GLU A 841 -44.99 10.97 -24.71
N GLY A 842 -45.79 9.93 -24.49
CA GLY A 842 -45.48 8.87 -23.52
C GLY A 842 -45.69 9.26 -22.06
N GLY A 843 -46.44 10.33 -21.78
CA GLY A 843 -46.82 10.74 -20.43
C GLY A 843 -45.67 11.42 -19.66
N VAL A 844 -44.84 12.18 -20.36
CA VAL A 844 -43.74 12.95 -19.77
C VAL A 844 -44.18 14.41 -19.64
N THR A 845 -44.24 14.94 -18.43
CA THR A 845 -44.51 16.36 -18.19
C THR A 845 -43.22 17.14 -18.10
N LYS A 846 -43.22 18.35 -18.65
CA LYS A 846 -42.08 19.27 -18.62
C LYS A 846 -42.37 20.41 -17.68
N HIS A 847 -41.40 20.75 -16.83
CA HIS A 847 -41.52 21.78 -15.80
C HIS A 847 -40.31 22.69 -15.77
N ASP A 848 -40.54 23.94 -15.44
CA ASP A 848 -39.48 24.89 -15.07
C ASP A 848 -39.56 25.16 -13.57
N VAL A 849 -38.40 25.30 -12.92
CA VAL A 849 -38.28 25.48 -11.47
C VAL A 849 -37.34 26.62 -11.13
N LEU A 850 -37.72 27.42 -10.15
CA LEU A 850 -36.89 28.50 -9.59
C LEU A 850 -36.90 28.41 -8.07
N VAL A 851 -35.72 28.35 -7.46
CA VAL A 851 -35.49 28.47 -6.01
C VAL A 851 -34.86 29.82 -5.73
N ILE A 852 -35.43 30.55 -4.77
CA ILE A 852 -34.98 31.88 -4.37
C ILE A 852 -34.70 31.97 -2.87
N GLY A 853 -33.82 32.91 -2.53
CA GLY A 853 -33.49 33.31 -1.18
C GLY A 853 -34.56 34.16 -0.49
N GLN A 854 -34.24 34.59 0.72
CA GLN A 854 -35.14 35.43 1.51
C GLN A 854 -35.32 36.83 0.94
N ASP A 855 -34.28 37.34 0.26
CA ASP A 855 -34.22 38.64 -0.41
C ASP A 855 -34.73 38.61 -1.86
N ASP A 856 -35.38 37.51 -2.26
CA ASP A 856 -35.87 37.26 -3.62
C ASP A 856 -34.74 37.05 -4.66
N SER A 857 -33.49 36.88 -4.23
CA SER A 857 -32.37 36.53 -5.12
C SER A 857 -32.46 35.07 -5.60
N PRO A 858 -32.11 34.77 -6.86
CA PRO A 858 -32.16 33.41 -7.38
C PRO A 858 -30.97 32.57 -6.86
N ILE A 859 -31.27 31.38 -6.35
CA ILE A 859 -30.27 30.42 -5.81
C ILE A 859 -30.00 29.33 -6.84
N LEU A 860 -31.07 28.72 -7.37
CA LEU A 860 -31.01 27.60 -8.30
C LEU A 860 -32.17 27.71 -9.28
N ALA A 861 -31.93 27.41 -10.54
CA ALA A 861 -32.97 27.33 -11.56
C ALA A 861 -32.81 26.09 -12.43
N MET A 862 -33.93 25.48 -12.80
CA MET A 862 -34.01 24.35 -13.73
C MET A 862 -34.97 24.68 -14.86
N LYS A 863 -34.52 24.44 -16.09
CA LYS A 863 -35.34 24.49 -17.29
C LYS A 863 -35.57 23.08 -17.81
N GLY A 864 -36.81 22.79 -18.14
CA GLY A 864 -37.17 21.54 -18.78
C GLY A 864 -36.89 20.29 -17.93
N LEU A 865 -37.21 20.36 -16.64
CA LEU A 865 -37.32 19.17 -15.80
C LEU A 865 -38.40 18.26 -16.39
N ARG A 866 -38.02 17.03 -16.74
CA ARG A 866 -38.92 16.02 -17.30
C ARG A 866 -39.31 15.02 -16.23
N LEU A 867 -40.60 14.86 -15.99
CA LEU A 867 -41.16 13.86 -15.09
C LEU A 867 -41.97 12.85 -15.90
N LYS A 868 -41.62 11.57 -15.80
CA LYS A 868 -42.34 10.49 -16.48
C LYS A 868 -43.35 9.84 -15.55
N ALA A 869 -44.58 9.70 -16.02
CA ALA A 869 -45.62 8.98 -15.29
C ALA A 869 -45.26 7.52 -15.03
N MET A 870 -45.48 7.08 -13.79
CA MET A 870 -45.20 5.71 -13.33
C MET A 870 -46.47 4.96 -12.96
N ALA A 871 -47.40 5.63 -12.27
CA ALA A 871 -48.65 5.05 -11.82
C ALA A 871 -49.73 6.14 -11.68
N PRO A 872 -51.02 5.79 -11.81
CA PRO A 872 -52.11 6.69 -11.45
C PRO A 872 -52.11 7.00 -9.96
N LEU A 873 -52.49 8.23 -9.60
CA LEU A 873 -52.72 8.65 -8.23
C LEU A 873 -54.01 8.01 -7.71
N ALA A 874 -53.97 7.40 -6.52
CA ALA A 874 -55.15 6.85 -5.88
C ALA A 874 -56.18 7.96 -5.60
N ASP A 875 -57.48 7.63 -5.66
CA ASP A 875 -58.54 8.65 -5.58
C ASP A 875 -58.53 9.38 -4.22
N GLU A 876 -58.20 8.69 -3.14
CA GLU A 876 -58.02 9.26 -1.80
C GLU A 876 -56.80 10.19 -1.66
N MET A 877 -55.86 10.12 -2.60
CA MET A 877 -54.66 10.96 -2.62
C MET A 877 -54.81 12.19 -3.52
N ARG A 878 -55.88 12.30 -4.31
CA ARG A 878 -56.16 13.46 -5.16
C ARG A 878 -56.36 14.73 -4.34
N PHE A 879 -56.02 15.88 -4.92
CA PHE A 879 -56.14 17.19 -4.29
C PHE A 879 -56.22 18.29 -5.36
N SER A 880 -56.58 19.49 -4.92
CA SER A 880 -56.51 20.73 -5.70
C SER A 880 -55.85 21.80 -4.84
N PHE A 881 -55.01 22.64 -5.44
CA PHE A 881 -54.44 23.80 -4.77
C PHE A 881 -55.36 25.04 -4.76
N GLU A 882 -56.55 24.95 -5.38
CA GLU A 882 -57.51 26.07 -5.52
C GLU A 882 -58.57 26.19 -4.40
N GLU A 883 -58.43 25.48 -3.27
CA GLU A 883 -59.34 25.65 -2.11
C GLU A 883 -58.96 26.77 -1.14
#